data_AF-A0A932U3E6-F1
#
_entry.id   AF-A0A932U3E6-F1
#
_cell.length_a   1.000
_cell.length_b   1.000
_cell.length_c   1.000
_cell.angle_alpha   90.00
_cell.angle_beta   90.00
_cell.angle_gamma   90.00
#
_symmetry.space_group_name_H-M   'P 1'
#
loop_
_entity.id
_entity.type
_entity.pdbx_description
1 polymer ?
#
loop_
_entity_poly.entity_id
_entity_poly.type
_entity_poly.pdbx_seq_one_letter_code
_entity_poly.pdbx_strand_id
1 'polypeptide(L)'
;MHLTADLHLHSHYSRATSKDLTFEHLWKWAQLKGVNVVGTGDIAHPGWLAEMRAKLEAAEEGLFRLKDEYAVALADDVPAACRGTVRFLLAGEISNIYKKYDKTRKVHNVVCAPSLDALAQLQAQLEKIGNIRADGRPILGLDSRDLLEIALEVDARCHLIPAHIWTPWFSMLGSKSGFDSVEECFGDLTPHIFALETGLSSDPPMNWRVSGLDGYTLVSNSDAHSPPKLAREATLFNTELSYDALFAALKTGDPSQFLGTLEFFPQEGKYHNDGHRKCGVAWEPPTTLAHDGLCSVCGKPVTVGVLHRVEELADRPPGGRPERTHAYESLVPLPEVLGEIQGVGAGSKRVQAEYFGLLERLGPELAILRAIPLEEIDAAGGPLLAEAVRRMRAGDVRAEAGYDGEYGVIRLFRDEADRLATVQGGLFRGEEILTQRRRDAEKNGGWDDEMMGSDGSVIIPLSQHPPRLKEADTPFIIPSSQHPATIADWLDALNDAQLSAATYTAGPLVIVAGPGTGKTRTLTVRLAWLVRERGLAPESLLAITFTVKAAAEMRARLADLLGEETAARATVCTFHALGALLLREFGQAIGLAEDFVILDEESRRTLAKRAWTGLKEREIDAALDGISAAKNRLEEEFTAESFTAEARS
;
A
#
# COMPACT_ATOMS: atom_id res chain seq x y z
N MET A 1 20.79 21.36 2.94
CA MET A 1 20.87 20.23 3.89
C MET A 1 20.17 19.06 3.22
N HIS A 2 20.82 17.88 3.16
CA HIS A 2 20.15 16.71 2.59
C HIS A 2 19.01 16.27 3.52
N LEU A 3 17.81 16.15 2.97
CA LEU A 3 16.59 15.77 3.68
C LEU A 3 15.85 14.68 2.90
N THR A 4 15.43 13.64 3.61
CA THR A 4 14.44 12.68 3.11
C THR A 4 13.06 13.06 3.64
N ALA A 5 12.07 13.21 2.76
CA ALA A 5 10.69 13.48 3.13
C ALA A 5 9.75 12.38 2.63
N ASP A 6 8.77 12.01 3.46
CA ASP A 6 7.68 11.10 3.10
C ASP A 6 6.36 11.76 3.51
N LEU A 7 5.68 12.37 2.54
CA LEU A 7 4.56 13.29 2.77
C LEU A 7 3.18 12.63 2.69
N HIS A 8 3.10 11.39 2.20
CA HIS A 8 1.84 10.66 2.04
C HIS A 8 1.85 9.37 2.87
N LEU A 9 1.10 9.41 3.97
CA LEU A 9 0.83 8.26 4.83
C LEU A 9 -0.50 8.48 5.57
N HIS A 10 -0.87 7.49 6.40
CA HIS A 10 -2.11 7.52 7.17
C HIS A 10 -1.88 7.49 8.69
N SER A 11 -2.94 7.74 9.44
CA SER A 11 -3.02 7.58 10.89
C SER A 11 -3.77 6.30 11.29
N HIS A 12 -3.87 6.06 12.58
CA HIS A 12 -4.73 5.02 13.16
C HIS A 12 -6.25 5.25 12.96
N TYR A 13 -6.68 6.45 12.50
CA TYR A 13 -8.09 6.73 12.17
C TYR A 13 -8.51 6.25 10.76
N SER A 14 -7.56 5.99 9.85
CA SER A 14 -7.85 5.45 8.53
C SER A 14 -8.29 3.98 8.56
N ARG A 15 -8.96 3.52 7.51
CA ARG A 15 -9.29 2.08 7.37
C ARG A 15 -8.11 1.25 6.86
N ALA A 16 -8.02 0.04 7.40
CA ALA A 16 -7.00 -0.97 7.06
C ALA A 16 -5.54 -0.56 7.36
N THR A 17 -5.37 0.39 8.27
CA THR A 17 -4.08 0.85 8.78
C THR A 17 -3.72 0.19 10.11
N SER A 18 -2.44 0.28 10.53
CA SER A 18 -2.04 -0.11 11.89
C SER A 18 -2.60 0.86 12.93
N LYS A 19 -2.94 0.35 14.12
CA LYS A 19 -3.24 1.19 15.29
C LYS A 19 -2.02 1.98 15.76
N ASP A 20 -0.83 1.46 15.44
CA ASP A 20 0.45 2.07 15.80
C ASP A 20 0.83 3.24 14.88
N LEU A 21 -0.03 3.65 13.93
CA LEU A 21 0.15 4.94 13.22
C LEU A 21 -0.23 6.12 14.12
N THR A 22 0.58 6.31 15.18
CA THR A 22 0.53 7.43 16.13
C THR A 22 1.78 8.30 15.96
N PHE A 23 1.77 9.56 16.39
CA PHE A 23 2.92 10.46 16.22
C PHE A 23 4.19 9.97 16.93
N GLU A 24 4.04 9.26 18.04
CA GLU A 24 5.14 8.65 18.80
C GLU A 24 5.85 7.57 17.98
N HIS A 25 5.08 6.65 17.40
CA HIS A 25 5.59 5.60 16.53
C HIS A 25 6.14 6.16 15.22
N LEU A 26 5.45 7.11 14.58
CA LEU A 26 5.95 7.78 13.38
C LEU A 26 7.28 8.50 13.64
N TRP A 27 7.45 9.17 14.78
CA TRP A 27 8.71 9.81 15.20
C TRP A 27 9.83 8.78 15.44
N LYS A 28 9.51 7.66 16.09
CA LYS A 28 10.43 6.54 16.29
C LYS A 28 10.86 5.95 14.95
N TRP A 29 9.91 5.59 14.09
CA TRP A 29 10.20 5.00 12.78
C TRP A 29 10.88 5.93 11.81
N ALA A 30 10.57 7.23 11.82
CA ALA A 30 11.28 8.20 11.00
C ALA A 30 12.78 8.25 11.36
N GLN A 31 13.13 8.18 12.65
CA GLN A 31 14.52 8.00 13.06
C GLN A 31 15.09 6.68 12.59
N LEU A 32 14.41 5.55 12.81
CA LEU A 32 14.87 4.20 12.41
C LEU A 32 14.94 4.02 10.87
N LYS A 33 14.25 4.90 10.12
CA LYS A 33 14.21 4.97 8.66
C LYS A 33 15.10 6.07 8.07
N GLY A 34 15.64 7.00 8.86
CA GLY A 34 16.42 8.12 8.32
C GLY A 34 15.57 9.13 7.53
N VAL A 35 14.30 9.28 7.91
CA VAL A 35 13.35 10.25 7.34
C VAL A 35 13.38 11.52 8.19
N ASN A 36 13.55 12.68 7.56
CA ASN A 36 13.64 13.96 8.25
C ASN A 36 12.29 14.69 8.32
N VAL A 37 11.44 14.52 7.31
CA VAL A 37 10.12 15.18 7.23
C VAL A 37 9.05 14.13 6.94
N VAL A 38 8.02 14.09 7.79
CA VAL A 38 6.95 13.09 7.75
C VAL A 38 5.62 13.81 7.59
N GLY A 39 4.82 13.43 6.60
CA GLY A 39 3.43 13.85 6.51
C GLY A 39 2.67 13.40 7.76
N THR A 40 1.86 14.26 8.38
CA THR A 40 1.05 13.84 9.53
C THR A 40 0.06 12.71 9.19
N GLY A 41 -0.29 12.57 7.91
CA GLY A 41 -1.41 11.77 7.45
C GLY A 41 -2.77 12.38 7.84
N ASP A 42 -3.83 11.89 7.22
CA ASP A 42 -5.23 12.00 7.66
C ASP A 42 -5.68 13.39 8.14
N ILE A 43 -5.17 14.45 7.51
CA ILE A 43 -5.30 15.84 7.99
C ILE A 43 -6.75 16.30 8.10
N ALA A 44 -7.66 15.70 7.34
CA ALA A 44 -9.08 16.03 7.38
C ALA A 44 -9.80 15.50 8.63
N HIS A 45 -9.22 14.56 9.39
CA HIS A 45 -9.91 13.93 10.52
C HIS A 45 -9.85 14.78 11.81
N PRO A 46 -10.99 15.23 12.39
CA PRO A 46 -10.97 16.12 13.56
C PRO A 46 -10.37 15.50 14.82
N GLY A 47 -10.47 14.18 15.00
CA GLY A 47 -9.80 13.48 16.10
C GLY A 47 -8.28 13.49 15.96
N TRP A 48 -7.77 13.46 14.72
CA TRP A 48 -6.33 13.50 14.46
C TRP A 48 -5.78 14.92 14.61
N LEU A 49 -6.51 15.96 14.19
CA LEU A 49 -6.18 17.36 14.47
C LEU A 49 -6.16 17.67 15.99
N ALA A 50 -7.02 17.02 16.79
CA ALA A 50 -6.95 17.11 18.24
C ALA A 50 -5.65 16.49 18.80
N GLU A 51 -5.23 15.33 18.28
CA GLU A 51 -3.93 14.74 18.62
C GLU A 51 -2.74 15.57 18.14
N MET A 52 -2.81 16.20 16.96
CA MET A 52 -1.78 17.15 16.50
C MET A 52 -1.61 18.30 17.49
N ARG A 53 -2.71 18.96 17.88
CA ARG A 53 -2.70 20.07 18.84
C ARG A 53 -2.27 19.65 20.25
N ALA A 54 -2.48 18.38 20.63
CA ALA A 54 -2.02 17.83 21.90
C ALA A 54 -0.53 17.45 21.89
N LYS A 55 -0.08 16.69 20.88
CA LYS A 55 1.22 16.00 20.86
C LYS A 55 2.33 16.76 20.11
N LEU A 56 1.97 17.62 19.16
CA LEU A 56 2.93 18.38 18.35
C LEU A 56 3.09 19.82 18.84
N GLU A 57 4.25 20.40 18.55
CA GLU A 57 4.53 21.84 18.69
C GLU A 57 5.34 22.33 17.48
N ALA A 58 5.34 23.65 17.22
CA ALA A 58 6.09 24.24 16.11
C ALA A 58 7.61 24.10 16.35
N ALA A 59 8.38 23.95 15.27
CA ALA A 59 9.84 23.83 15.32
C ALA A 59 10.52 24.82 14.36
N GLU A 60 10.33 24.62 13.05
CA GLU A 60 10.73 25.55 11.99
C GLU A 60 9.48 26.07 11.25
N GLU A 61 9.64 26.94 10.24
CA GLU A 61 8.48 27.50 9.54
C GLU A 61 7.64 26.42 8.84
N GLY A 62 6.36 26.35 9.21
CA GLY A 62 5.39 25.36 8.75
C GLY A 62 5.69 23.90 9.14
N LEU A 63 6.69 23.67 10.00
CA LEU A 63 7.11 22.35 10.45
C LEU A 63 6.95 22.18 11.96
N PHE A 64 6.60 20.96 12.35
CA PHE A 64 6.26 20.61 13.73
C PHE A 64 7.20 19.52 14.26
N ARG A 65 7.38 19.44 15.57
CA ARG A 65 8.04 18.32 16.26
C ARG A 65 7.09 17.65 17.25
N LEU A 66 7.32 16.37 17.53
CA LEU A 66 6.72 15.71 18.68
C LEU A 66 7.29 16.34 19.96
N LYS A 67 6.43 16.66 20.92
CA LYS A 67 6.87 17.18 22.23
C LYS A 67 7.66 16.13 22.99
N ASP A 68 8.67 16.57 23.75
CA ASP A 68 9.64 15.68 24.40
C ASP A 68 8.99 14.70 25.38
N GLU A 69 7.87 15.08 26.00
CA GLU A 69 7.08 14.24 26.92
C GLU A 69 6.49 12.98 26.25
N TYR A 70 6.15 13.05 24.95
CA TYR A 70 5.68 11.91 24.17
C TYR A 70 6.84 11.16 23.50
N ALA A 71 7.90 11.89 23.07
CA ALA A 71 9.09 11.28 22.47
C ALA A 71 9.85 10.38 23.45
N VAL A 72 9.94 10.78 24.72
CA VAL A 72 10.60 10.00 25.80
C VAL A 72 10.05 8.57 25.91
N ALA A 73 8.74 8.37 25.70
CA ALA A 73 8.09 7.05 25.85
C ALA A 73 8.62 5.98 24.88
N LEU A 74 9.27 6.37 23.78
CA LEU A 74 9.83 5.48 22.76
C LEU A 74 11.31 5.79 22.44
N ALA A 75 11.96 6.66 23.21
CA ALA A 75 13.34 7.09 22.93
C ALA A 75 14.37 5.95 23.10
N ASP A 76 14.17 5.06 24.07
CA ASP A 76 15.06 3.92 24.32
C ASP A 76 14.92 2.80 23.27
N ASP A 77 13.79 2.75 22.55
CA ASP A 77 13.60 1.85 21.40
C ASP A 77 14.32 2.34 20.12
N VAL A 78 14.91 3.54 20.13
CA VAL A 78 15.67 4.10 18.99
C VAL A 78 17.17 3.99 19.29
N PRO A 79 17.93 3.10 18.60
CA PRO A 79 19.36 2.97 18.78
C PRO A 79 20.09 4.30 18.57
N ALA A 80 21.18 4.53 19.32
CA ALA A 80 21.88 5.81 19.31
C ALA A 80 22.34 6.26 17.91
N ALA A 81 22.72 5.31 17.03
CA ALA A 81 23.11 5.58 15.65
C ALA A 81 21.93 5.97 14.71
N CYS A 82 20.67 5.73 15.11
CA CYS A 82 19.47 6.15 14.39
C CYS A 82 18.93 7.51 14.85
N ARG A 83 19.32 8.01 16.03
CA ARG A 83 18.72 9.20 16.64
C ARG A 83 19.02 10.44 15.80
N GLY A 84 17.98 11.17 15.40
CA GLY A 84 18.08 12.20 14.37
C GLY A 84 16.93 13.20 14.36
N THR A 85 17.08 14.24 13.54
CA THR A 85 16.07 15.30 13.41
C THR A 85 14.89 14.82 12.58
N VAL A 86 13.73 14.66 13.22
CA VAL A 86 12.43 14.39 12.60
C VAL A 86 11.53 15.60 12.77
N ARG A 87 10.77 15.92 11.71
CA ARG A 87 9.69 16.91 11.69
C ARG A 87 8.44 16.33 11.06
N PHE A 88 7.31 16.91 11.44
CA PHE A 88 6.00 16.66 10.86
C PHE A 88 5.58 17.84 9.98
N LEU A 89 5.11 17.54 8.78
CA LEU A 89 4.49 18.47 7.84
C LEU A 89 3.00 18.12 7.76
N LEU A 90 2.11 19.11 7.82
CA LEU A 90 0.66 18.85 7.83
C LEU A 90 0.17 18.45 6.44
N ALA A 91 0.34 17.18 6.09
CA ALA A 91 -0.03 16.59 4.80
C ALA A 91 -0.88 15.32 4.99
N GLY A 92 -1.87 15.11 4.14
CA GLY A 92 -2.71 13.90 4.17
C GLY A 92 -3.71 13.81 3.01
N GLU A 93 -4.22 12.61 2.79
CA GLU A 93 -4.98 12.27 1.59
C GLU A 93 -6.51 12.48 1.73
N ILE A 94 -7.13 13.02 0.68
CA ILE A 94 -8.58 13.13 0.53
C ILE A 94 -9.03 12.33 -0.69
N SER A 95 -10.11 11.55 -0.56
CA SER A 95 -10.65 10.71 -1.63
C SER A 95 -11.83 11.40 -2.32
N ASN A 96 -11.58 11.97 -3.49
CA ASN A 96 -12.58 12.66 -4.30
C ASN A 96 -13.34 11.66 -5.19
N ILE A 97 -14.67 11.56 -5.04
CA ILE A 97 -15.54 10.76 -5.93
C ILE A 97 -16.69 11.60 -6.46
N TYR A 98 -16.64 11.91 -7.76
CA TYR A 98 -17.53 12.87 -8.42
C TYR A 98 -17.84 12.46 -9.87
N LYS A 99 -18.61 13.27 -10.60
CA LYS A 99 -18.88 13.07 -12.04
C LYS A 99 -18.24 14.22 -12.83
N LYS A 100 -17.42 13.90 -13.84
CA LYS A 100 -16.83 14.88 -14.77
C LYS A 100 -16.66 14.24 -16.16
N TYR A 101 -17.20 14.91 -17.19
CA TYR A 101 -17.30 14.40 -18.56
C TYR A 101 -18.00 13.01 -18.62
N ASP A 102 -19.21 12.95 -18.05
CA ASP A 102 -20.12 11.79 -17.91
C ASP A 102 -19.58 10.51 -17.21
N LYS A 103 -18.27 10.42 -16.99
CA LYS A 103 -17.61 9.37 -16.21
C LYS A 103 -17.68 9.68 -14.70
N THR A 104 -17.88 8.66 -13.86
CA THR A 104 -17.62 8.77 -12.41
C THR A 104 -16.11 8.71 -12.19
N ARG A 105 -15.53 9.85 -11.83
CA ARG A 105 -14.11 9.97 -11.51
C ARG A 105 -13.89 9.54 -10.06
N LYS A 106 -12.73 8.96 -9.81
CA LYS A 106 -12.21 8.73 -8.45
C LYS A 106 -10.75 9.11 -8.48
N VAL A 107 -10.38 10.12 -7.71
CA VAL A 107 -9.02 10.64 -7.64
C VAL A 107 -8.72 10.90 -6.18
N HIS A 108 -7.56 10.48 -5.72
CA HIS A 108 -7.02 10.87 -4.44
C HIS A 108 -6.04 12.02 -4.61
N ASN A 109 -5.99 12.89 -3.61
CA ASN A 109 -5.13 14.06 -3.61
C ASN A 109 -4.54 14.22 -2.21
N VAL A 110 -3.21 14.35 -2.12
CA VAL A 110 -2.53 14.77 -0.90
C VAL A 110 -2.66 16.28 -0.80
N VAL A 111 -3.27 16.77 0.28
CA VAL A 111 -3.35 18.20 0.56
C VAL A 111 -2.41 18.53 1.71
N CYS A 112 -1.67 19.64 1.58
CA CYS A 112 -0.62 20.08 2.48
C CYS A 112 -0.95 21.48 3.00
N ALA A 113 -0.92 21.70 4.31
CA ALA A 113 -1.25 22.98 4.96
C ALA A 113 -0.05 23.56 5.74
N PRO A 114 0.17 24.89 5.73
CA PRO A 114 1.32 25.52 6.39
C PRO A 114 1.16 25.71 7.92
N SER A 115 -0.04 25.52 8.47
CA SER A 115 -0.31 25.71 9.91
C SER A 115 -1.52 24.93 10.41
N LEU A 116 -1.57 24.68 11.72
CA LEU A 116 -2.70 23.99 12.37
C LEU A 116 -4.01 24.80 12.29
N ASP A 117 -3.94 26.12 12.11
CA ASP A 117 -5.10 27.00 11.99
C ASP A 117 -5.59 27.10 10.54
N ALA A 118 -4.71 27.11 9.54
CA ALA A 118 -5.09 26.86 8.15
C ALA A 118 -5.73 25.47 8.00
N LEU A 119 -5.16 24.45 8.66
CA LEU A 119 -5.74 23.11 8.65
C LEU A 119 -7.13 23.06 9.34
N ALA A 120 -7.31 23.77 10.46
CA ALA A 120 -8.63 23.85 11.10
C ALA A 120 -9.68 24.54 10.22
N GLN A 121 -9.28 25.57 9.47
CA GLN A 121 -10.15 26.22 8.48
C GLN A 121 -10.49 25.29 7.31
N LEU A 122 -9.50 24.54 6.80
CA LEU A 122 -9.73 23.52 5.76
C LEU A 122 -10.72 22.44 6.23
N GLN A 123 -10.55 21.88 7.44
CA GLN A 123 -11.53 20.95 8.01
C GLN A 123 -12.93 21.58 8.09
N ALA A 124 -13.04 22.85 8.52
CA ALA A 124 -14.31 23.55 8.61
C ALA A 124 -14.99 23.84 7.25
N GLN A 125 -14.24 23.81 6.14
CA GLN A 125 -14.83 23.79 4.79
C GLN A 125 -15.27 22.38 4.39
N LEU A 126 -14.40 21.39 4.55
CA LEU A 126 -14.66 19.99 4.15
C LEU A 126 -15.84 19.36 4.91
N GLU A 127 -16.05 19.71 6.19
CA GLU A 127 -17.19 19.23 6.99
C GLU A 127 -18.55 19.69 6.44
N LYS A 128 -18.61 20.81 5.70
CA LYS A 128 -19.83 21.27 5.02
C LYS A 128 -20.20 20.40 3.81
N ILE A 129 -19.23 19.65 3.28
CA ILE A 129 -19.33 18.91 2.02
C ILE A 129 -19.55 17.41 2.28
N GLY A 130 -18.97 16.85 3.35
CA GLY A 130 -19.15 15.45 3.70
C GLY A 130 -18.57 15.04 5.05
N ASN A 131 -18.72 13.75 5.36
CA ASN A 131 -18.35 13.21 6.67
C ASN A 131 -16.84 13.00 6.81
N ILE A 132 -16.16 13.97 7.42
CA ILE A 132 -14.73 13.92 7.76
C ILE A 132 -14.41 13.18 9.08
N ARG A 133 -15.40 12.51 9.71
CA ARG A 133 -15.30 11.91 11.06
C ARG A 133 -15.41 10.38 11.09
N ALA A 134 -15.49 9.73 9.93
CA ALA A 134 -15.76 8.29 9.81
C ALA A 134 -14.60 7.47 9.20
N ASP A 135 -13.51 8.14 8.83
CA ASP A 135 -12.28 7.60 8.26
C ASP A 135 -11.21 8.70 8.35
N GLY A 136 -9.94 8.32 8.48
CA GLY A 136 -8.81 9.24 8.40
C GLY A 136 -8.68 9.90 7.02
N ARG A 137 -8.95 9.11 5.97
CA ARG A 137 -9.14 9.55 4.59
C ARG A 137 -10.63 9.65 4.26
N PRO A 138 -11.25 10.84 4.29
CA PRO A 138 -12.65 10.98 3.97
C PRO A 138 -12.90 10.77 2.47
N ILE A 139 -14.05 10.16 2.17
CA ILE A 139 -14.58 10.07 0.81
C ILE A 139 -15.59 11.20 0.61
N LEU A 140 -15.25 12.17 -0.23
CA LEU A 140 -16.04 13.39 -0.44
C LEU A 140 -16.60 13.46 -1.87
N GLY A 141 -17.82 13.97 -1.99
CA GLY A 141 -18.53 14.21 -3.26
C GLY A 141 -18.07 15.50 -3.95
N LEU A 142 -16.75 15.69 -4.08
CA LEU A 142 -16.09 16.96 -4.39
C LEU A 142 -15.15 16.79 -5.60
N ASP A 143 -15.15 17.71 -6.56
CA ASP A 143 -14.19 17.71 -7.68
C ASP A 143 -12.75 17.95 -7.19
N SER A 144 -11.74 17.40 -7.88
CA SER A 144 -10.34 17.65 -7.52
C SER A 144 -9.94 19.12 -7.74
N ARG A 145 -10.53 19.78 -8.75
CA ARG A 145 -10.36 21.22 -9.02
C ARG A 145 -10.93 22.05 -7.87
N ASP A 146 -12.11 21.71 -7.38
CA ASP A 146 -12.77 22.48 -6.30
C ASP A 146 -12.11 22.24 -4.94
N LEU A 147 -11.52 21.06 -4.70
CA LEU A 147 -10.66 20.83 -3.54
C LEU A 147 -9.41 21.71 -3.54
N LEU A 148 -8.81 21.94 -4.72
CA LEU A 148 -7.67 22.86 -4.89
C LEU A 148 -8.08 24.32 -4.64
N GLU A 149 -9.24 24.74 -5.16
CA GLU A 149 -9.81 26.07 -4.87
C GLU A 149 -10.00 26.30 -3.36
N ILE A 150 -10.69 25.38 -2.68
CA ILE A 150 -10.93 25.45 -1.23
C ILE A 150 -9.62 25.51 -0.44
N ALA A 151 -8.58 24.77 -0.86
CA ALA A 151 -7.28 24.81 -0.20
C ALA A 151 -6.60 26.19 -0.35
N LEU A 152 -6.60 26.75 -1.56
CA LEU A 152 -6.00 28.05 -1.88
C LEU A 152 -6.78 29.24 -1.27
N GLU A 153 -8.10 29.14 -1.15
CA GLU A 153 -8.94 30.14 -0.47
C GLU A 153 -8.66 30.20 1.05
N VAL A 154 -8.26 29.08 1.66
CA VAL A 154 -7.94 28.98 3.09
C VAL A 154 -6.55 29.55 3.43
N ASP A 155 -5.53 29.22 2.64
CA ASP A 155 -4.21 29.84 2.69
C ASP A 155 -3.54 29.67 1.32
N ALA A 156 -2.99 30.74 0.74
CA ALA A 156 -2.31 30.69 -0.57
C ALA A 156 -1.03 29.82 -0.56
N ARG A 157 -0.52 29.45 0.62
CA ARG A 157 0.54 28.45 0.80
C ARG A 157 0.03 27.01 0.93
N CYS A 158 -1.28 26.76 1.01
CA CYS A 158 -1.79 25.39 0.91
C CYS A 158 -1.52 24.82 -0.48
N HIS A 159 -1.15 23.55 -0.54
CA HIS A 159 -0.77 22.87 -1.78
C HIS A 159 -1.47 21.52 -1.93
N LEU A 160 -1.62 21.08 -3.18
CA LEU A 160 -2.24 19.81 -3.53
C LEU A 160 -1.32 19.07 -4.50
N ILE A 161 -1.08 17.79 -4.21
CA ILE A 161 -0.35 16.86 -5.08
C ILE A 161 -1.31 15.72 -5.44
N PRO A 162 -1.59 15.47 -6.73
CA PRO A 162 -2.39 14.32 -7.15
C PRO A 162 -1.69 13.02 -6.72
N ALA A 163 -2.38 12.20 -5.93
CA ALA A 163 -1.77 11.05 -5.27
C ALA A 163 -1.61 9.86 -6.24
N HIS A 164 -0.51 9.11 -6.07
CA HIS A 164 -0.19 7.83 -6.70
C HIS A 164 -0.79 7.64 -8.11
N ILE A 165 -0.46 8.52 -9.06
CA ILE A 165 -1.34 8.91 -10.18
C ILE A 165 -1.73 7.77 -11.14
N TRP A 166 -1.04 6.62 -11.12
CA TRP A 166 -1.24 5.53 -12.08
C TRP A 166 -2.07 4.34 -11.61
N THR A 167 -2.39 4.20 -10.31
CA THR A 167 -3.09 2.98 -9.87
C THR A 167 -4.48 2.86 -10.53
N PRO A 168 -4.98 1.65 -10.90
CA PRO A 168 -6.10 1.53 -11.85
C PRO A 168 -7.43 2.17 -11.39
N TRP A 169 -7.58 2.40 -10.09
CA TRP A 169 -8.74 3.04 -9.46
C TRP A 169 -8.25 4.09 -8.47
N PHE A 170 -9.02 5.16 -8.25
CA PHE A 170 -8.70 6.21 -7.27
C PHE A 170 -7.48 7.09 -7.60
N SER A 171 -6.83 6.91 -8.76
CA SER A 171 -5.69 7.73 -9.18
C SER A 171 -6.02 8.61 -10.40
N MET A 172 -5.31 9.73 -10.53
CA MET A 172 -5.59 10.77 -11.54
C MET A 172 -5.55 10.25 -12.99
N LEU A 173 -4.63 9.35 -13.36
CA LEU A 173 -4.49 8.78 -14.71
C LEU A 173 -4.90 7.29 -14.76
N GLY A 174 -5.46 6.74 -13.68
CA GLY A 174 -5.78 5.32 -13.52
C GLY A 174 -6.82 4.78 -14.52
N SER A 175 -6.53 3.64 -15.16
CA SER A 175 -7.26 3.11 -16.33
C SER A 175 -8.74 2.76 -16.17
N LYS A 176 -9.34 2.90 -14.98
CA LYS A 176 -10.77 2.64 -14.72
C LYS A 176 -11.55 3.82 -14.16
N SER A 177 -10.90 4.89 -13.70
CA SER A 177 -11.58 6.07 -13.14
C SER A 177 -10.83 7.41 -13.24
N GLY A 178 -9.61 7.41 -13.77
CA GLY A 178 -8.81 8.59 -14.01
C GLY A 178 -9.22 9.35 -15.28
N PHE A 179 -8.42 10.36 -15.58
CA PHE A 179 -8.43 11.25 -16.73
C PHE A 179 -7.32 10.89 -17.71
N ASP A 180 -7.36 11.52 -18.89
CA ASP A 180 -6.34 11.35 -19.92
C ASP A 180 -5.27 12.46 -19.87
N SER A 181 -5.47 13.54 -19.08
CA SER A 181 -4.45 14.56 -18.76
C SER A 181 -4.68 15.27 -17.41
N VAL A 182 -3.74 16.14 -16.99
CA VAL A 182 -3.85 16.96 -15.76
C VAL A 182 -4.88 18.09 -15.92
N GLU A 183 -4.97 18.66 -17.13
CA GLU A 183 -5.91 19.72 -17.53
C GLU A 183 -7.37 19.23 -17.48
N GLU A 184 -7.65 17.98 -17.86
CA GLU A 184 -8.99 17.42 -17.68
C GLU A 184 -9.42 17.38 -16.20
N CYS A 185 -8.46 17.13 -15.30
CA CYS A 185 -8.68 17.03 -13.86
C CYS A 185 -8.85 18.42 -13.21
N PHE A 186 -7.87 19.31 -13.38
CA PHE A 186 -7.77 20.58 -12.64
C PHE A 186 -8.18 21.85 -13.41
N GLY A 187 -8.39 21.76 -14.73
CA GLY A 187 -8.98 22.82 -15.55
C GLY A 187 -8.25 24.16 -15.45
N ASP A 188 -8.95 25.19 -15.01
CA ASP A 188 -8.44 26.55 -14.80
C ASP A 188 -7.35 26.63 -13.72
N LEU A 189 -7.34 25.69 -12.77
CA LEU A 189 -6.38 25.65 -11.66
C LEU A 189 -5.18 24.73 -11.91
N THR A 190 -5.06 24.11 -13.09
CA THR A 190 -3.86 23.32 -13.46
C THR A 190 -2.53 24.07 -13.26
N PRO A 191 -2.40 25.40 -13.50
CA PRO A 191 -1.18 26.15 -13.20
C PRO A 191 -0.75 26.19 -11.72
N HIS A 192 -1.60 25.73 -10.79
CA HIS A 192 -1.25 25.58 -9.36
C HIS A 192 -0.77 24.17 -9.00
N ILE A 193 -0.87 23.20 -9.91
CA ILE A 193 -0.22 21.89 -9.78
C ILE A 193 1.21 22.02 -10.29
N PHE A 194 2.18 21.63 -9.45
CA PHE A 194 3.62 21.71 -9.76
C PHE A 194 4.36 20.38 -9.51
N ALA A 195 3.69 19.43 -8.85
CA ALA A 195 4.23 18.11 -8.54
C ALA A 195 3.14 17.05 -8.69
N LEU A 196 3.55 15.82 -9.04
CA LEU A 196 2.68 14.66 -9.21
C LEU A 196 3.31 13.46 -8.49
N GLU A 197 2.51 12.70 -7.75
CA GLU A 197 3.02 11.54 -7.03
C GLU A 197 3.01 10.28 -7.92
N THR A 198 4.16 9.64 -8.11
CA THR A 198 4.30 8.40 -8.90
C THR A 198 3.46 7.28 -8.28
N GLY A 199 3.80 6.95 -7.03
CA GLY A 199 3.28 5.84 -6.25
C GLY A 199 3.65 4.47 -6.83
N LEU A 200 3.92 3.52 -5.92
CA LEU A 200 4.08 2.05 -5.93
C LEU A 200 3.77 1.18 -7.17
N SER A 201 3.08 1.72 -8.18
CA SER A 201 2.75 1.06 -9.46
C SER A 201 3.43 1.73 -10.66
N SER A 202 4.20 2.81 -10.47
CA SER A 202 5.00 3.48 -11.52
C SER A 202 6.31 4.03 -10.96
N ASP A 203 7.30 4.20 -11.83
CA ASP A 203 8.56 4.89 -11.53
C ASP A 203 8.73 6.12 -12.46
N PRO A 204 9.75 6.99 -12.25
CA PRO A 204 10.02 8.11 -13.13
C PRO A 204 10.27 7.71 -14.59
N PRO A 205 11.01 6.62 -14.93
CA PRO A 205 11.09 6.10 -16.29
C PRO A 205 9.75 5.83 -16.97
N MET A 206 8.75 5.27 -16.27
CA MET A 206 7.39 5.09 -16.79
C MET A 206 6.71 6.44 -17.06
N ASN A 207 6.83 7.38 -16.12
CA ASN A 207 6.23 8.72 -16.23
C ASN A 207 6.86 9.57 -17.35
N TRP A 208 8.18 9.49 -17.55
CA TRP A 208 8.94 10.19 -18.59
C TRP A 208 8.50 9.87 -20.02
N ARG A 209 7.69 8.81 -20.22
CA ARG A 209 7.16 8.42 -21.53
C ARG A 209 5.98 9.27 -22.03
N VAL A 210 5.45 10.15 -21.18
CA VAL A 210 4.26 10.97 -21.44
C VAL A 210 4.67 12.45 -21.38
N SER A 211 4.86 13.11 -22.52
CA SER A 211 5.40 14.50 -22.54
C SER A 211 4.51 15.52 -21.83
N GLY A 212 3.21 15.23 -21.70
CA GLY A 212 2.28 16.02 -20.87
C GLY A 212 2.62 16.05 -19.37
N LEU A 213 3.56 15.23 -18.90
CA LEU A 213 4.03 15.21 -17.50
C LEU A 213 5.35 15.98 -17.29
N ASP A 214 6.04 16.40 -18.36
CA ASP A 214 7.36 17.06 -18.30
C ASP A 214 7.38 18.36 -17.47
N GLY A 215 6.23 19.03 -17.35
CA GLY A 215 6.08 20.29 -16.62
C GLY A 215 6.05 20.16 -15.10
N TYR A 216 6.01 18.94 -14.55
CA TYR A 216 5.78 18.69 -13.13
C TYR A 216 6.96 17.97 -12.47
N THR A 217 7.27 18.33 -11.23
CA THR A 217 8.23 17.59 -10.41
C THR A 217 7.59 16.28 -9.94
N LEU A 218 8.06 15.15 -10.47
CA LEU A 218 7.66 13.83 -9.97
C LEU A 218 8.14 13.64 -8.54
N VAL A 219 7.24 13.23 -7.65
CA VAL A 219 7.53 12.94 -6.23
C VAL A 219 7.08 11.53 -5.88
N SER A 220 7.66 10.96 -4.83
CA SER A 220 7.36 9.60 -4.38
C SER A 220 7.18 9.61 -2.86
N ASN A 221 6.16 8.94 -2.37
CA ASN A 221 5.78 8.91 -0.96
C ASN A 221 5.15 7.54 -0.63
N SER A 222 5.22 7.12 0.63
CA SER A 222 5.10 5.71 0.96
C SER A 222 3.70 5.12 0.96
N ASP A 223 2.63 5.92 1.04
CA ASP A 223 1.28 5.44 1.41
C ASP A 223 1.37 4.51 2.65
N ALA A 224 2.07 4.96 3.70
CA ALA A 224 2.33 4.09 4.85
C ALA A 224 1.04 3.82 5.65
N HIS A 225 0.44 2.66 5.35
CA HIS A 225 -0.63 2.03 6.14
C HIS A 225 -0.13 1.36 7.44
N SER A 226 1.16 1.44 7.75
CA SER A 226 1.78 0.99 9.00
C SER A 226 3.17 1.62 9.13
N PRO A 227 3.66 2.01 10.33
CA PRO A 227 4.97 2.64 10.48
C PRO A 227 6.16 1.85 9.86
N PRO A 228 6.17 0.49 9.81
CA PRO A 228 7.14 -0.27 9.03
C PRO A 228 7.30 0.09 7.55
N LYS A 229 6.26 0.66 6.95
CA LYS A 229 6.21 1.02 5.52
C LYS A 229 6.60 2.46 5.25
N LEU A 230 6.80 3.28 6.29
CA LEU A 230 7.28 4.65 6.15
C LEU A 230 8.52 4.68 5.25
N ALA A 231 8.53 5.56 4.27
CA ALA A 231 9.58 5.73 3.27
C ALA A 231 10.03 4.44 2.56
N ARG A 232 9.09 3.54 2.22
CA ARG A 232 9.28 2.58 1.10
C ARG A 232 9.33 3.29 -0.26
N GLU A 233 8.72 4.48 -0.31
CA GLU A 233 8.89 5.52 -1.33
C GLU A 233 9.01 6.85 -0.59
N ALA A 234 9.89 7.74 -1.06
CA ALA A 234 10.14 9.03 -0.42
C ALA A 234 10.79 10.01 -1.41
N THR A 235 10.81 11.29 -1.06
CA THR A 235 11.32 12.39 -1.90
C THR A 235 12.54 13.04 -1.26
N LEU A 236 13.56 13.36 -2.07
CA LEU A 236 14.88 13.80 -1.63
C LEU A 236 15.11 15.29 -1.92
N PHE A 237 15.61 16.03 -0.94
CA PHE A 237 15.83 17.48 -1.01
C PHE A 237 17.23 17.88 -0.54
N ASN A 238 17.72 19.01 -1.03
CA ASN A 238 18.85 19.76 -0.49
C ASN A 238 18.42 21.20 -0.19
N THR A 239 17.54 21.37 0.79
CA THR A 239 16.98 22.67 1.20
C THR A 239 17.42 23.04 2.61
N GLU A 240 16.90 24.14 3.16
CA GLU A 240 16.73 24.24 4.61
C GLU A 240 15.49 23.47 5.08
N LEU A 241 15.39 23.22 6.38
CA LEU A 241 14.29 22.48 6.99
C LEU A 241 13.10 23.43 7.24
N SER A 242 12.33 23.72 6.18
CA SER A 242 11.17 24.63 6.20
C SER A 242 10.12 24.17 5.19
N TYR A 243 8.84 24.37 5.51
CA TYR A 243 7.70 24.10 4.61
C TYR A 243 7.88 24.81 3.26
N ASP A 244 8.12 26.13 3.29
CA ASP A 244 8.21 26.92 2.07
C ASP A 244 9.47 26.60 1.26
N ALA A 245 10.56 26.16 1.90
CA ALA A 245 11.77 25.73 1.20
C ALA A 245 11.55 24.41 0.45
N LEU A 246 10.87 23.43 1.05
CA LEU A 246 10.50 22.16 0.41
C LEU A 246 9.57 22.39 -0.79
N PHE A 247 8.51 23.20 -0.61
CA PHE A 247 7.58 23.48 -1.70
C PHE A 247 8.12 24.45 -2.76
N ALA A 248 9.07 25.33 -2.44
CA ALA A 248 9.85 26.06 -3.43
C ALA A 248 10.69 25.10 -4.29
N ALA A 249 11.38 24.15 -3.65
CA ALA A 249 12.16 23.13 -4.35
C ALA A 249 11.28 22.20 -5.22
N LEU A 250 10.03 21.91 -4.84
CA LEU A 250 9.09 21.20 -5.72
C LEU A 250 8.60 22.05 -6.91
N LYS A 251 8.35 23.35 -6.71
CA LYS A 251 7.87 24.27 -7.76
C LYS A 251 8.96 24.61 -8.79
N THR A 252 10.20 24.77 -8.35
CA THR A 252 11.34 24.92 -9.27
C THR A 252 11.75 23.57 -9.83
N GLY A 253 11.80 22.53 -8.99
CA GLY A 253 12.53 21.29 -9.21
C GLY A 253 13.97 21.53 -9.66
N ASP A 254 14.63 22.53 -9.08
CA ASP A 254 16.06 22.79 -9.33
C ASP A 254 16.88 21.58 -8.84
N PRO A 255 17.69 20.90 -9.68
CA PRO A 255 18.46 19.72 -9.26
C PRO A 255 19.46 19.96 -8.11
N SER A 256 19.77 21.22 -7.77
CA SER A 256 20.57 21.58 -6.59
C SER A 256 19.77 21.61 -5.28
N GLN A 257 18.43 21.62 -5.35
CA GLN A 257 17.48 21.69 -4.24
C GLN A 257 16.52 20.49 -4.16
N PHE A 258 16.13 19.93 -5.32
CA PHE A 258 15.36 18.72 -5.47
C PHE A 258 16.31 17.63 -5.99
N LEU A 259 16.66 16.68 -5.13
CA LEU A 259 17.69 15.68 -5.45
C LEU A 259 17.13 14.47 -6.21
N GLY A 260 15.81 14.26 -6.19
CA GLY A 260 15.16 13.10 -6.80
C GLY A 260 14.24 12.36 -5.83
N THR A 261 14.05 11.07 -6.11
CA THR A 261 13.09 10.22 -5.41
C THR A 261 13.68 8.87 -5.02
N LEU A 262 13.07 8.23 -4.03
CA LEU A 262 13.25 6.84 -3.65
C LEU A 262 11.99 6.10 -4.09
N GLU A 263 12.16 5.08 -4.93
CA GLU A 263 11.06 4.35 -5.55
C GLU A 263 10.93 2.94 -4.98
N PHE A 264 9.71 2.43 -4.90
CA PHE A 264 9.47 1.00 -4.84
C PHE A 264 9.66 0.43 -6.26
N PHE A 265 9.91 -0.88 -6.40
CA PHE A 265 9.95 -1.48 -7.74
C PHE A 265 8.52 -1.67 -8.26
N PRO A 266 8.06 -0.93 -9.29
CA PRO A 266 6.66 -1.01 -9.73
C PRO A 266 6.31 -2.39 -10.28
N GLN A 267 7.31 -3.20 -10.66
CA GLN A 267 7.15 -4.58 -11.09
C GLN A 267 6.63 -5.52 -9.98
N GLU A 268 6.84 -5.20 -8.69
CA GLU A 268 6.17 -5.93 -7.60
C GLU A 268 4.65 -5.74 -7.61
N GLY A 269 4.16 -4.65 -8.22
CA GLY A 269 2.74 -4.31 -8.29
C GLY A 269 1.89 -5.43 -8.90
N LYS A 270 0.78 -5.79 -8.23
CA LYS A 270 -0.17 -6.87 -8.60
C LYS A 270 -0.77 -6.80 -10.00
N TYR A 271 -0.61 -5.66 -10.65
CA TYR A 271 -1.19 -5.30 -11.94
C TYR A 271 -0.16 -4.45 -12.70
N HIS A 272 1.14 -4.76 -12.62
CA HIS A 272 2.14 -4.05 -13.40
C HIS A 272 1.96 -4.37 -14.89
N ASN A 273 2.12 -5.65 -15.23
CA ASN A 273 1.89 -6.19 -16.55
C ASN A 273 0.42 -6.57 -16.76
N ASP A 274 0.05 -6.71 -18.04
CA ASP A 274 -1.20 -7.35 -18.43
C ASP A 274 -1.12 -8.85 -18.13
N GLY A 275 -2.27 -9.51 -17.92
CA GLY A 275 -2.27 -10.96 -17.94
C GLY A 275 -3.55 -11.66 -17.55
N HIS A 276 -3.48 -12.99 -17.50
CA HIS A 276 -4.58 -13.88 -17.16
C HIS A 276 -4.02 -15.05 -16.34
N ARG A 277 -4.04 -14.88 -15.01
CA ARG A 277 -3.38 -15.71 -13.99
C ARG A 277 -3.69 -17.20 -14.12
N LYS A 278 -4.96 -17.51 -14.44
CA LYS A 278 -5.45 -18.89 -14.63
C LYS A 278 -4.81 -19.63 -15.83
N CYS A 279 -4.03 -18.95 -16.66
CA CYS A 279 -3.30 -19.53 -17.78
C CYS A 279 -1.78 -19.28 -17.71
N GLY A 280 -1.26 -18.66 -16.63
CA GLY A 280 0.16 -18.28 -16.54
C GLY A 280 0.60 -17.24 -17.59
N VAL A 281 -0.35 -16.51 -18.19
CA VAL A 281 -0.07 -15.50 -19.22
C VAL A 281 0.18 -14.16 -18.53
N ALA A 282 1.40 -13.64 -18.65
CA ALA A 282 1.80 -12.29 -18.26
C ALA A 282 2.48 -11.63 -19.47
N TRP A 283 2.08 -10.42 -19.81
CA TRP A 283 2.47 -9.73 -21.04
C TRP A 283 2.78 -8.25 -20.81
N GLU A 284 3.80 -7.75 -21.52
CA GLU A 284 3.98 -6.33 -21.75
C GLU A 284 2.97 -5.83 -22.81
N PRO A 285 2.57 -4.54 -22.77
CA PRO A 285 1.46 -4.02 -23.56
C PRO A 285 1.55 -4.27 -25.08
N PRO A 286 2.72 -4.17 -25.76
CA PRO A 286 2.82 -4.48 -27.18
C PRO A 286 2.41 -5.93 -27.54
N THR A 287 2.63 -6.88 -26.63
CA THR A 287 2.20 -8.28 -26.83
C THR A 287 0.69 -8.42 -26.67
N THR A 288 0.11 -7.75 -25.67
CA THR A 288 -1.35 -7.70 -25.47
C THR A 288 -2.08 -7.08 -26.66
N LEU A 289 -1.55 -5.98 -27.20
CA LEU A 289 -2.09 -5.31 -28.39
C LEU A 289 -2.00 -6.20 -29.64
N ALA A 290 -0.89 -6.94 -29.83
CA ALA A 290 -0.73 -7.91 -30.90
C ALA A 290 -1.66 -9.15 -30.77
N HIS A 291 -2.32 -9.32 -29.64
CA HIS A 291 -3.29 -10.39 -29.35
C HIS A 291 -4.74 -9.87 -29.16
N ASP A 292 -5.06 -8.67 -29.63
CA ASP A 292 -6.40 -8.04 -29.50
C ASP A 292 -6.92 -7.96 -28.04
N GLY A 293 -6.02 -7.96 -27.06
CA GLY A 293 -6.36 -8.03 -25.62
C GLY A 293 -6.81 -9.40 -25.13
N LEU A 294 -6.68 -10.46 -25.94
CA LEU A 294 -7.17 -11.81 -25.63
C LEU A 294 -6.04 -12.78 -25.24
N CYS A 295 -6.22 -13.48 -24.12
CA CYS A 295 -5.32 -14.52 -23.63
C CYS A 295 -5.17 -15.66 -24.65
N SER A 296 -3.95 -15.87 -25.16
CA SER A 296 -3.63 -16.84 -26.22
C SER A 296 -3.98 -18.29 -25.88
N VAL A 297 -4.10 -18.63 -24.59
CA VAL A 297 -4.41 -19.98 -24.10
C VAL A 297 -5.93 -20.26 -24.05
N CYS A 298 -6.78 -19.24 -23.91
CA CYS A 298 -8.21 -19.45 -23.64
C CYS A 298 -9.20 -18.48 -24.31
N GLY A 299 -8.71 -17.51 -25.10
CA GLY A 299 -9.53 -16.55 -25.86
C GLY A 299 -10.31 -15.54 -25.01
N LYS A 300 -10.06 -15.46 -23.70
CA LYS A 300 -10.71 -14.50 -22.79
C LYS A 300 -9.88 -13.22 -22.67
N PRO A 301 -10.49 -12.05 -22.44
CA PRO A 301 -9.76 -10.82 -22.17
C PRO A 301 -8.74 -10.97 -21.03
N VAL A 302 -7.57 -10.36 -21.18
CA VAL A 302 -6.60 -10.22 -20.09
C VAL A 302 -7.01 -9.09 -19.13
N THR A 303 -6.59 -9.19 -17.87
CA THR A 303 -6.63 -8.07 -16.93
C THR A 303 -5.54 -7.08 -17.33
N VAL A 304 -5.97 -5.88 -17.72
CA VAL A 304 -5.08 -4.78 -18.16
C VAL A 304 -4.31 -4.21 -16.97
N GLY A 305 -2.99 -4.12 -17.11
CA GLY A 305 -2.05 -3.61 -16.12
C GLY A 305 -1.88 -2.08 -16.13
N VAL A 306 -0.98 -1.61 -15.27
CA VAL A 306 -0.60 -0.20 -15.13
C VAL A 306 0.39 0.21 -16.21
N LEU A 307 1.33 -0.66 -16.58
CA LEU A 307 2.25 -0.40 -17.69
C LEU A 307 1.50 -0.20 -19.02
N HIS A 308 0.37 -0.88 -19.22
CA HIS A 308 -0.50 -0.67 -20.38
C HIS A 308 -1.18 0.70 -20.37
N ARG A 309 -1.56 1.22 -19.21
CA ARG A 309 -2.12 2.59 -19.10
C ARG A 309 -1.07 3.66 -19.34
N VAL A 310 0.19 3.39 -18.98
CA VAL A 310 1.32 4.23 -19.38
C VAL A 310 1.51 4.15 -20.89
N GLU A 311 1.49 2.96 -21.51
CA GLU A 311 1.58 2.79 -22.97
C GLU A 311 0.47 3.52 -23.73
N GLU A 312 -0.77 3.47 -23.23
CA GLU A 312 -1.95 4.13 -23.82
C GLU A 312 -1.82 5.66 -23.87
N LEU A 313 -1.10 6.26 -22.92
CA LEU A 313 -0.85 7.70 -22.83
C LEU A 313 0.55 8.12 -23.31
N ALA A 314 1.43 7.17 -23.66
CA ALA A 314 2.81 7.45 -24.01
C ALA A 314 2.97 8.00 -25.43
N ASP A 315 3.63 9.16 -25.54
CA ASP A 315 4.09 9.73 -26.80
C ASP A 315 5.57 9.41 -27.10
N ARG A 316 6.26 8.76 -26.15
CA ARG A 316 7.65 8.30 -26.28
C ARG A 316 7.78 6.78 -26.17
N PRO A 317 8.71 6.17 -26.92
CA PRO A 317 9.02 4.74 -26.78
C PRO A 317 9.59 4.42 -25.39
N PRO A 318 9.62 3.13 -24.98
CA PRO A 318 10.31 2.71 -23.77
C PRO A 318 11.76 3.23 -23.71
N GLY A 319 12.15 3.75 -22.55
CA GLY A 319 13.46 4.39 -22.35
C GLY A 319 13.59 5.84 -22.87
N GLY A 320 12.57 6.37 -23.55
CA GLY A 320 12.49 7.80 -23.91
C GLY A 320 12.43 8.70 -22.67
N ARG A 321 13.00 9.90 -22.78
CA ARG A 321 13.14 10.85 -21.66
C ARG A 321 12.86 12.30 -22.10
N PRO A 322 12.35 13.18 -21.22
CA PRO A 322 12.38 14.62 -21.42
C PRO A 322 13.81 15.19 -21.39
N GLU A 323 13.98 16.45 -21.79
CA GLU A 323 15.25 17.18 -21.65
C GLU A 323 15.69 17.33 -20.18
N ARG A 324 14.73 17.30 -19.25
CA ARG A 324 14.92 17.48 -17.82
C ARG A 324 14.40 16.28 -17.05
N THR A 325 15.31 15.45 -16.56
CA THR A 325 15.03 14.33 -15.66
C THR A 325 15.69 14.53 -14.29
N HIS A 326 15.00 14.16 -13.22
CA HIS A 326 15.58 14.05 -11.88
C HIS A 326 16.15 12.66 -11.63
N ALA A 327 17.03 12.51 -10.64
CA ALA A 327 17.52 11.20 -10.23
C ALA A 327 16.43 10.41 -9.50
N TYR A 328 16.58 9.09 -9.46
CA TYR A 328 15.75 8.21 -8.63
C TYR A 328 16.56 6.99 -8.18
N GLU A 329 16.16 6.37 -7.07
CA GLU A 329 16.80 5.19 -6.51
C GLU A 329 15.74 4.12 -6.20
N SER A 330 15.72 2.99 -6.90
CA SER A 330 14.73 1.92 -6.68
C SER A 330 15.17 0.99 -5.54
N LEU A 331 14.34 0.90 -4.49
CA LEU A 331 14.67 0.23 -3.23
C LEU A 331 13.88 -1.06 -3.04
N VAL A 332 14.59 -2.19 -2.92
CA VAL A 332 14.08 -3.36 -2.17
C VAL A 332 14.25 -3.02 -0.69
N PRO A 333 13.16 -2.85 0.08
CA PRO A 333 13.27 -2.44 1.47
C PRO A 333 14.05 -3.51 2.28
N LEU A 334 15.03 -3.12 3.10
CA LEU A 334 15.97 -4.09 3.69
C LEU A 334 15.29 -5.14 4.57
N PRO A 335 14.07 -4.94 5.11
CA PRO A 335 13.21 -6.69 5.97
C PRO A 335 13.34 -7.81 4.89
N GLU A 336 13.30 -7.47 3.61
CA GLU A 336 13.20 -8.38 2.45
C GLU A 336 14.57 -8.83 1.95
N VAL A 337 15.56 -7.93 1.89
CA VAL A 337 16.94 -8.27 1.50
C VAL A 337 17.54 -9.31 2.46
N LEU A 338 17.32 -9.16 3.77
CA LEU A 338 17.72 -10.17 4.75
C LEU A 338 16.87 -11.44 4.64
N GLY A 339 15.56 -11.32 4.37
CA GLY A 339 14.71 -12.48 4.12
C GLY A 339 15.18 -13.32 2.93
N GLU A 340 15.55 -12.66 1.84
CA GLU A 340 16.15 -13.27 0.66
C GLU A 340 17.46 -13.98 1.02
N ILE A 341 18.42 -13.28 1.63
CA ILE A 341 19.74 -13.80 2.04
C ILE A 341 19.59 -15.02 2.98
N GLN A 342 18.68 -14.95 3.95
CA GLN A 342 18.50 -15.98 4.97
C GLN A 342 17.56 -17.13 4.55
N GLY A 343 16.89 -17.02 3.39
CA GLY A 343 15.92 -18.01 2.90
C GLY A 343 14.64 -18.09 3.72
N VAL A 344 14.20 -17.00 4.36
CA VAL A 344 13.04 -16.96 5.26
C VAL A 344 12.21 -15.69 5.08
N GLY A 345 10.94 -15.72 5.48
CA GLY A 345 10.07 -14.54 5.40
C GLY A 345 10.63 -13.34 6.20
N ALA A 346 10.54 -12.16 5.61
CA ALA A 346 11.07 -10.90 6.14
C ALA A 346 10.54 -10.49 7.54
N GLY A 347 9.33 -10.92 7.88
CA GLY A 347 8.73 -10.74 9.22
C GLY A 347 9.28 -11.69 10.29
N SER A 348 10.16 -12.63 9.95
CA SER A 348 10.64 -13.68 10.86
C SER A 348 11.51 -13.13 11.99
N LYS A 349 11.45 -13.76 13.18
CA LYS A 349 12.25 -13.35 14.35
C LYS A 349 13.75 -13.29 14.09
N ARG A 350 14.29 -14.18 13.22
CA ARG A 350 15.71 -14.20 12.86
C ARG A 350 16.09 -12.95 12.06
N VAL A 351 15.39 -12.70 10.95
CA VAL A 351 15.55 -11.47 10.16
C VAL A 351 15.47 -10.28 11.09
N GLN A 352 14.38 -10.13 11.83
CA GLN A 352 14.08 -8.94 12.62
C GLN A 352 15.08 -8.69 13.77
N ALA A 353 15.83 -9.69 14.23
CA ALA A 353 16.88 -9.56 15.25
C ALA A 353 18.26 -9.22 14.66
N GLU A 354 18.72 -9.98 13.66
CA GLU A 354 19.98 -9.71 12.92
C GLU A 354 19.98 -8.28 12.39
N TYR A 355 18.83 -7.94 11.85
CA TYR A 355 18.42 -6.63 11.45
C TYR A 355 18.64 -5.53 12.51
N PHE A 356 18.10 -5.67 13.72
CA PHE A 356 18.10 -4.57 14.70
C PHE A 356 19.53 -4.23 15.11
N GLY A 357 20.39 -5.26 15.20
CA GLY A 357 21.82 -5.08 15.39
C GLY A 357 22.51 -4.34 14.23
N LEU A 358 22.02 -4.40 12.98
CA LEU A 358 22.56 -3.56 11.91
C LEU A 358 22.32 -2.07 12.17
N LEU A 359 21.22 -1.71 12.85
CA LEU A 359 20.96 -0.31 13.24
C LEU A 359 21.95 0.17 14.29
N GLU A 360 22.12 -0.63 15.33
CA GLU A 360 23.01 -0.36 16.45
C GLU A 360 24.47 -0.20 15.99
N ARG A 361 24.83 -0.86 14.87
CA ARG A 361 26.14 -0.79 14.23
C ARG A 361 26.29 0.30 13.17
N LEU A 362 25.26 0.57 12.35
CA LEU A 362 25.38 1.36 11.11
C LEU A 362 24.42 2.56 10.94
N GLY A 363 23.30 2.65 11.68
CA GLY A 363 22.35 3.78 11.58
C GLY A 363 20.94 3.44 11.03
N PRO A 364 20.25 4.36 10.30
CA PRO A 364 18.81 4.24 9.95
C PRO A 364 18.34 4.33 8.46
N GLU A 365 17.27 3.62 8.03
CA GLU A 365 17.04 3.11 6.64
C GLU A 365 17.38 3.97 5.43
N LEU A 366 17.47 5.30 5.44
CA LEU A 366 17.64 6.14 4.24
C LEU A 366 18.79 7.15 4.30
N ALA A 367 19.44 7.26 5.47
CA ALA A 367 20.89 7.21 5.41
C ALA A 367 21.31 5.93 4.70
N ILE A 368 20.42 4.90 4.69
CA ILE A 368 20.69 3.51 4.36
C ILE A 368 19.82 2.84 3.04
N LEU A 369 19.88 1.69 2.13
CA LEU A 369 20.82 0.76 1.12
C LEU A 369 22.32 0.95 0.23
N ARG A 370 23.51 1.80 0.04
CA ARG A 370 24.40 3.18 0.29
C ARG A 370 25.47 3.57 1.37
N ALA A 371 25.19 4.56 2.24
CA ALA A 371 26.06 5.73 2.41
C ALA A 371 27.29 5.32 3.19
N ILE A 372 27.00 4.53 4.22
CA ILE A 372 27.86 3.53 4.80
C ILE A 372 28.48 2.66 3.68
N PRO A 373 29.79 2.78 3.42
CA PRO A 373 30.50 2.04 2.39
C PRO A 373 30.28 0.53 2.40
N LEU A 374 30.52 -0.12 1.26
CA LEU A 374 30.32 -1.57 1.11
C LEU A 374 31.15 -2.39 2.10
N GLU A 375 32.33 -1.89 2.42
CA GLU A 375 33.31 -2.47 3.34
C GLU A 375 32.82 -2.44 4.80
N GLU A 376 32.06 -1.42 5.18
CA GLU A 376 31.47 -1.30 6.53
C GLU A 376 30.24 -2.21 6.68
N ILE A 377 29.49 -2.41 5.59
CA ILE A 377 28.36 -3.36 5.55
C ILE A 377 28.86 -4.80 5.60
N ASP A 378 29.93 -5.12 4.88
CA ASP A 378 30.57 -6.44 4.94
C ASP A 378 31.06 -6.71 6.38
N ALA A 379 31.76 -5.75 6.99
CA ALA A 379 32.21 -5.85 8.37
C ALA A 379 31.09 -6.01 9.41
N ALA A 380 29.90 -5.45 9.17
CA ALA A 380 28.79 -5.43 10.13
C ALA A 380 27.62 -6.40 9.82
N GLY A 381 27.55 -6.96 8.62
CA GLY A 381 26.46 -7.82 8.12
C GLY A 381 26.88 -8.90 7.12
N GLY A 382 28.16 -8.98 6.77
CA GLY A 382 28.76 -10.03 5.94
C GLY A 382 28.64 -9.81 4.42
N PRO A 383 29.37 -10.61 3.62
CA PRO A 383 29.58 -10.34 2.21
C PRO A 383 28.32 -10.54 1.37
N LEU A 384 27.39 -11.38 1.81
CA LEU A 384 26.07 -11.52 1.16
C LEU A 384 25.23 -10.25 1.31
N LEU A 385 25.27 -9.56 2.45
CA LEU A 385 24.56 -8.30 2.60
C LEU A 385 25.23 -7.21 1.76
N ALA A 386 26.57 -7.11 1.81
CA ALA A 386 27.33 -6.15 1.02
C ALA A 386 27.14 -6.34 -0.50
N GLU A 387 27.10 -7.57 -1.00
CA GLU A 387 26.87 -7.86 -2.43
C GLU A 387 25.40 -7.67 -2.84
N ALA A 388 24.42 -8.13 -2.06
CA ALA A 388 23.01 -7.86 -2.33
C ALA A 388 22.75 -6.35 -2.43
N VAL A 389 23.36 -5.61 -1.50
CA VAL A 389 23.42 -4.15 -1.52
C VAL A 389 24.13 -3.64 -2.78
N ARG A 390 25.36 -4.09 -3.12
CA ARG A 390 26.10 -3.66 -4.32
C ARG A 390 25.30 -3.85 -5.61
N ARG A 391 24.50 -4.91 -5.69
CA ARG A 391 23.63 -5.21 -6.83
C ARG A 391 22.50 -4.21 -6.97
N MET A 392 21.76 -3.96 -5.89
CA MET A 392 20.71 -2.95 -5.88
C MET A 392 21.27 -1.54 -6.10
N ARG A 393 22.49 -1.26 -5.60
CA ARG A 393 23.30 -0.06 -5.88
C ARG A 393 23.85 0.04 -7.31
N ALA A 394 23.56 -0.94 -8.17
CA ALA A 394 23.94 -0.94 -9.57
C ALA A 394 22.74 -1.18 -10.52
N GLY A 395 21.51 -1.32 -10.01
CA GLY A 395 20.37 -1.79 -10.82
C GLY A 395 20.44 -3.26 -11.26
N ASP A 396 21.39 -4.04 -10.74
CA ASP A 396 21.64 -5.46 -11.04
C ASP A 396 20.63 -6.36 -10.29
N VAL A 397 19.35 -6.16 -10.60
CA VAL A 397 18.21 -6.83 -9.96
C VAL A 397 17.43 -7.67 -10.98
N ARG A 398 16.90 -8.81 -10.56
CA ARG A 398 15.94 -9.60 -11.35
C ARG A 398 14.53 -9.25 -10.92
N ALA A 399 13.81 -8.51 -11.77
CA ALA A 399 12.40 -8.18 -11.56
C ALA A 399 11.48 -9.15 -12.32
N GLU A 400 10.64 -9.88 -11.60
CA GLU A 400 9.60 -10.76 -12.15
C GLU A 400 8.25 -10.05 -11.96
N ALA A 401 7.66 -9.50 -13.03
CA ALA A 401 6.56 -8.55 -12.92
C ALA A 401 5.21 -9.18 -12.53
N GLY A 402 4.50 -8.51 -11.62
CA GLY A 402 3.16 -8.90 -11.16
C GLY A 402 2.05 -8.59 -12.16
N TYR A 403 1.01 -9.43 -12.14
CA TYR A 403 -0.10 -9.40 -13.10
C TYR A 403 -1.36 -10.07 -12.52
N ASP A 404 -2.54 -9.64 -12.99
CA ASP A 404 -3.86 -10.22 -12.68
C ASP A 404 -4.07 -10.60 -11.18
N GLY A 405 -3.62 -9.71 -10.28
CA GLY A 405 -3.79 -9.83 -8.83
C GLY A 405 -2.67 -10.58 -8.09
N GLU A 406 -1.66 -11.10 -8.79
CA GLU A 406 -0.44 -11.71 -8.23
C GLU A 406 0.67 -10.66 -8.13
N TYR A 407 1.29 -10.51 -6.95
CA TYR A 407 2.46 -9.64 -6.79
C TYR A 407 3.64 -10.17 -7.61
N GLY A 408 4.45 -9.25 -8.12
CA GLY A 408 5.76 -9.59 -8.67
C GLY A 408 6.78 -9.93 -7.59
N VAL A 409 8.00 -10.26 -8.01
CA VAL A 409 9.13 -10.60 -7.12
C VAL A 409 10.40 -9.92 -7.63
N ILE A 410 11.05 -9.13 -6.78
CA ILE A 410 12.44 -8.68 -7.01
C ILE A 410 13.38 -9.66 -6.32
N ARG A 411 14.49 -9.98 -7.00
CA ARG A 411 15.58 -10.81 -6.44
C ARG A 411 16.90 -10.12 -6.69
N LEU A 412 17.73 -10.06 -5.65
CA LEU A 412 19.10 -9.57 -5.71
C LEU A 412 20.07 -10.68 -6.12
N PHE A 413 19.67 -11.95 -6.02
CA PHE A 413 20.43 -13.09 -6.53
C PHE A 413 19.65 -13.91 -7.56
N ARG A 414 20.37 -14.44 -8.54
CA ARG A 414 19.82 -15.19 -9.67
C ARG A 414 19.31 -16.57 -9.24
N ASP A 415 20.05 -17.23 -8.35
CA ASP A 415 19.77 -18.53 -7.77
C ASP A 415 20.61 -18.75 -6.48
N GLU A 416 20.61 -19.97 -5.94
CA GLU A 416 21.38 -20.34 -4.75
C GLU A 416 22.89 -20.52 -5.03
N ALA A 417 23.28 -20.90 -6.24
CA ALA A 417 24.69 -21.06 -6.62
C ALA A 417 25.40 -19.70 -6.74
N ASP A 418 24.70 -18.68 -7.24
CA ASP A 418 25.13 -17.28 -7.27
C ASP A 418 25.41 -16.73 -5.85
N ARG A 419 24.57 -17.08 -4.86
CA ARG A 419 24.79 -16.77 -3.43
C ARG A 419 25.99 -17.53 -2.87
N LEU A 420 26.08 -18.83 -3.12
CA LEU A 420 27.18 -19.67 -2.64
C LEU A 420 28.53 -19.24 -3.23
N ALA A 421 28.57 -18.85 -4.51
CA ALA A 421 29.74 -18.28 -5.16
C ALA A 421 30.17 -16.95 -4.51
N THR A 422 29.22 -16.11 -4.12
CA THR A 422 29.49 -14.87 -3.35
C THR A 422 30.16 -15.17 -2.00
N VAL A 423 29.66 -16.16 -1.25
CA VAL A 423 30.28 -16.60 0.02
C VAL A 423 31.69 -17.16 -0.18
N GLN A 424 31.89 -17.98 -1.21
CA GLN A 424 33.20 -18.55 -1.54
C GLN A 424 34.20 -17.47 -1.99
N GLY A 425 33.76 -16.50 -2.80
CA GLY A 425 34.57 -15.35 -3.21
C GLY A 425 34.98 -14.46 -2.04
N GLY A 426 34.08 -14.23 -1.06
CA GLY A 426 34.39 -13.53 0.17
C GLY A 426 35.47 -14.23 1.01
N LEU A 427 35.41 -15.56 1.10
CA LEU A 427 36.41 -16.38 1.81
C LEU A 427 37.83 -16.23 1.23
N PHE A 428 37.99 -16.20 -0.09
CA PHE A 428 39.30 -15.96 -0.71
C PHE A 428 39.73 -14.48 -0.63
N ARG A 429 38.80 -13.53 -0.80
CA ARG A 429 39.09 -12.09 -0.63
C ARG A 429 39.56 -11.74 0.78
N GLY A 430 39.17 -12.48 1.81
CA GLY A 430 39.60 -12.26 3.19
C GLY A 430 41.13 -12.30 3.39
N GLU A 431 41.82 -13.24 2.74
CA GLU A 431 43.29 -13.34 2.78
C GLU A 431 43.97 -12.30 1.87
N GLU A 432 43.37 -12.00 0.72
CA GLU A 432 43.87 -10.97 -0.20
C GLU A 432 43.77 -9.58 0.42
N ILE A 433 42.63 -9.17 0.99
CA ILE A 433 42.45 -7.83 1.59
C ILE A 433 43.44 -7.56 2.72
N LEU A 434 43.77 -8.56 3.54
CA LEU A 434 44.77 -8.46 4.61
C LEU A 434 46.22 -8.33 4.08
N THR A 435 46.52 -8.92 2.92
CA THR A 435 47.84 -8.78 2.29
C THR A 435 47.94 -7.56 1.37
N GLN A 436 46.82 -7.09 0.82
CA GLN A 436 46.68 -5.92 -0.03
C GLN A 436 46.77 -4.62 0.80
N ARG A 437 46.06 -4.53 1.95
CA ARG A 437 46.19 -3.41 2.91
C ARG A 437 47.62 -3.20 3.45
N ARG A 438 48.51 -4.19 3.35
CA ARG A 438 49.95 -4.07 3.67
C ARG A 438 50.81 -3.56 2.51
N ARG A 439 50.32 -3.58 1.27
CA ARG A 439 51.04 -3.15 0.05
C ARG A 439 50.59 -1.76 -0.42
N ASP A 440 49.29 -1.47 -0.31
CA ASP A 440 48.71 -0.22 -0.77
C ASP A 440 49.17 0.98 0.07
N ALA A 441 49.54 0.74 1.34
CA ALA A 441 50.17 1.74 2.21
C ALA A 441 51.60 2.15 1.78
N GLU A 442 52.23 1.44 0.83
CA GLU A 442 53.61 1.67 0.40
C GLU A 442 53.73 2.24 -1.03
N LYS A 443 52.62 2.46 -1.76
CA LYS A 443 52.66 2.92 -3.16
C LYS A 443 51.76 4.12 -3.45
N ASN A 444 52.39 5.27 -3.66
CA ASN A 444 51.76 6.52 -4.05
C ASN A 444 51.08 6.44 -5.43
N GLY A 445 49.77 6.72 -5.47
CA GLY A 445 49.11 7.71 -6.35
C GLY A 445 49.02 7.52 -7.87
N GLY A 446 47.84 7.85 -8.41
CA GLY A 446 47.72 8.63 -9.65
C GLY A 446 46.89 8.03 -10.81
N TRP A 447 45.92 8.84 -11.28
CA TRP A 447 45.36 8.92 -12.64
C TRP A 447 44.56 7.74 -13.23
N ASP A 448 43.24 7.99 -13.34
CA ASP A 448 42.42 8.11 -14.56
C ASP A 448 42.35 7.03 -15.68
N ASP A 449 41.11 6.90 -16.17
CA ASP A 449 40.65 6.72 -17.58
C ASP A 449 40.04 5.37 -18.05
N GLU A 450 39.28 5.50 -19.14
CA GLU A 450 38.57 4.53 -20.01
C GLU A 450 37.32 3.78 -19.48
N MET A 451 36.15 4.22 -19.96
CA MET A 451 34.96 3.38 -20.13
C MET A 451 35.07 2.54 -21.43
N MET A 452 34.53 1.30 -21.42
CA MET A 452 33.57 0.75 -22.41
C MET A 452 33.52 -0.80 -22.36
N GLY A 453 32.31 -1.36 -22.44
CA GLY A 453 32.05 -2.79 -22.67
C GLY A 453 31.76 -3.08 -24.15
N SER A 454 32.06 -4.30 -24.62
CA SER A 454 32.18 -4.61 -26.05
C SER A 454 31.17 -5.63 -26.63
N ASP A 455 30.10 -5.95 -25.90
CA ASP A 455 29.12 -6.99 -26.28
C ASP A 455 27.77 -6.48 -26.84
N GLY A 456 27.51 -5.16 -26.77
CA GLY A 456 26.26 -4.56 -27.24
C GLY A 456 25.08 -4.69 -26.27
N SER A 457 25.31 -5.11 -25.02
CA SER A 457 24.30 -5.06 -23.96
C SER A 457 24.05 -3.63 -23.47
N VAL A 458 22.82 -3.34 -23.02
CA VAL A 458 22.44 -2.03 -22.45
C VAL A 458 22.55 -2.10 -20.93
N ILE A 459 23.49 -1.35 -20.36
CA ILE A 459 23.71 -1.24 -18.91
C ILE A 459 22.92 -0.03 -18.37
N ILE A 460 22.16 -0.22 -17.29
CA ILE A 460 21.47 0.85 -16.55
C ILE A 460 21.97 0.83 -15.09
N PRO A 461 22.79 1.81 -14.67
CA PRO A 461 23.24 1.91 -13.28
C PRO A 461 22.26 2.73 -12.40
N LEU A 462 21.81 2.19 -11.27
CA LEU A 462 20.91 2.84 -10.29
C LEU A 462 21.36 2.63 -8.85
N SER A 463 21.24 3.67 -8.01
CA SER A 463 22.25 3.89 -6.94
C SER A 463 21.81 5.04 -5.98
N GLN A 464 21.89 5.01 -4.63
CA GLN A 464 22.34 4.01 -3.61
C GLN A 464 21.77 4.35 -2.15
N HIS A 465 21.87 3.50 -1.08
CA HIS A 465 21.19 3.43 0.32
C HIS A 465 22.09 3.02 1.85
N PRO A 466 22.37 1.89 2.89
CA PRO A 466 21.70 0.67 3.92
C PRO A 466 20.20 0.41 4.79
N PRO A 467 19.86 0.25 6.17
CA PRO A 467 18.45 -0.07 6.82
C PRO A 467 17.92 0.51 8.26
N ARG A 468 16.81 0.21 9.08
CA ARG A 468 15.24 0.09 9.18
C ARG A 468 14.61 -0.28 10.65
N LEU A 469 13.32 -0.77 10.90
CA LEU A 469 12.61 -1.52 12.08
C LEU A 469 12.42 -0.92 13.54
N LYS A 470 11.46 -1.25 14.50
CA LYS A 470 10.20 -2.13 14.73
C LYS A 470 9.25 -1.67 15.92
N GLU A 471 8.12 -2.37 16.23
CA GLU A 471 6.88 -1.93 16.98
C GLU A 471 5.80 -3.04 17.38
N ALA A 472 4.71 -2.72 18.16
CA ALA A 472 3.29 -3.31 18.23
C ALA A 472 2.48 -2.79 19.49
N ASP A 473 1.17 -3.03 19.82
CA ASP A 473 -0.23 -2.92 19.23
C ASP A 473 -1.29 -2.95 20.42
N THR A 474 -2.58 -2.65 20.15
CA THR A 474 -3.87 -3.03 20.85
C THR A 474 -4.53 -2.08 21.90
N PRO A 475 -5.84 -2.23 22.26
CA PRO A 475 -7.10 -2.24 21.44
C PRO A 475 -8.31 -1.40 22.06
N PHE A 476 -9.51 -1.35 21.44
CA PHE A 476 -10.68 -0.56 21.93
C PHE A 476 -12.12 -1.12 21.62
N ILE A 477 -13.20 -0.53 22.19
CA ILE A 477 -14.64 -1.00 22.20
C ILE A 477 -15.64 0.15 21.86
N ILE A 478 -16.89 -0.14 21.43
CA ILE A 478 -17.93 0.86 20.99
C ILE A 478 -19.35 0.58 21.60
N PRO A 479 -20.12 1.60 22.04
CA PRO A 479 -21.56 1.52 22.41
C PRO A 479 -22.53 2.18 21.38
N SER A 480 -23.86 1.99 21.54
CA SER A 480 -24.93 2.44 20.62
C SER A 480 -25.94 3.44 21.25
N SER A 481 -26.94 3.90 20.47
CA SER A 481 -28.01 4.83 20.90
C SER A 481 -29.36 4.51 20.23
N GLN A 482 -30.49 4.94 20.83
CA GLN A 482 -31.85 4.45 20.50
C GLN A 482 -32.83 5.59 20.13
N HIS A 483 -33.54 5.45 19.00
CA HIS A 483 -35.02 5.60 18.81
C HIS A 483 -35.39 5.70 17.31
N PRO A 484 -36.61 5.30 16.90
CA PRO A 484 -36.92 5.02 15.49
C PRO A 484 -37.44 6.25 14.71
N ALA A 485 -36.95 6.42 13.48
CA ALA A 485 -37.59 7.24 12.44
C ALA A 485 -38.70 6.44 11.70
N THR A 486 -39.55 7.10 10.92
CA THR A 486 -40.63 6.45 10.15
C THR A 486 -40.16 5.91 8.81
N ILE A 487 -40.94 5.04 8.18
CA ILE A 487 -40.59 4.47 6.87
C ILE A 487 -40.59 5.53 5.77
N ALA A 488 -41.44 6.56 5.88
CA ALA A 488 -41.39 7.73 4.99
C ALA A 488 -40.03 8.43 5.09
N ASP A 489 -39.55 8.73 6.30
CA ASP A 489 -38.23 9.34 6.53
C ASP A 489 -37.08 8.51 5.94
N TRP A 490 -37.21 7.17 5.87
CA TRP A 490 -36.20 6.31 5.26
C TRP A 490 -36.25 6.31 3.73
N LEU A 491 -37.44 6.39 3.14
CA LEU A 491 -37.67 6.38 1.69
C LEU A 491 -37.36 7.76 1.08
N ASP A 492 -37.84 8.84 1.70
CA ASP A 492 -37.62 10.22 1.27
C ASP A 492 -36.14 10.62 1.35
N ALA A 493 -35.37 9.94 2.19
CA ALA A 493 -33.93 10.11 2.29
C ALA A 493 -33.13 9.25 1.29
N LEU A 494 -33.77 8.53 0.36
CA LEU A 494 -33.16 7.90 -0.82
C LEU A 494 -33.35 8.80 -2.06
N ASN A 495 -32.40 8.77 -3.01
CA ASN A 495 -32.64 9.38 -4.32
C ASN A 495 -33.51 8.49 -5.23
N ASP A 496 -34.10 9.04 -6.29
CA ASP A 496 -35.04 8.34 -7.19
C ASP A 496 -34.57 6.95 -7.65
N ALA A 497 -33.28 6.79 -7.96
CA ALA A 497 -32.72 5.51 -8.41
C ALA A 497 -32.60 4.49 -7.24
N GLN A 498 -32.21 4.96 -6.05
CA GLN A 498 -32.21 4.15 -4.83
C GLN A 498 -33.62 3.81 -4.37
N LEU A 499 -34.56 4.75 -4.43
CA LEU A 499 -35.97 4.56 -4.10
C LEU A 499 -36.61 3.54 -5.04
N SER A 500 -36.43 3.71 -6.36
CA SER A 500 -36.86 2.76 -7.38
C SER A 500 -36.29 1.35 -7.12
N ALA A 501 -34.99 1.23 -6.85
CA ALA A 501 -34.37 -0.05 -6.51
C ALA A 501 -34.84 -0.64 -5.17
N ALA A 502 -35.20 0.20 -4.19
CA ALA A 502 -35.73 -0.24 -2.90
C ALA A 502 -37.18 -0.75 -3.04
N THR A 503 -38.03 -0.08 -3.82
CA THR A 503 -39.46 -0.41 -3.97
C THR A 503 -39.77 -1.39 -5.10
N TYR A 504 -38.80 -1.71 -5.96
CA TYR A 504 -38.97 -2.64 -7.09
C TYR A 504 -39.43 -4.03 -6.64
N THR A 505 -40.50 -4.55 -7.24
CA THR A 505 -41.14 -5.82 -6.84
C THR A 505 -41.48 -6.75 -8.00
N ALA A 506 -41.12 -6.40 -9.23
CA ALA A 506 -41.52 -7.15 -10.43
C ALA A 506 -40.67 -8.42 -10.74
N GLY A 507 -39.67 -8.73 -9.93
CA GLY A 507 -38.83 -9.93 -10.10
C GLY A 507 -37.43 -9.77 -9.49
N PRO A 508 -36.44 -10.56 -9.95
CA PRO A 508 -35.03 -10.33 -9.65
C PRO A 508 -34.56 -8.95 -10.13
N LEU A 509 -33.58 -8.37 -9.43
CA LEU A 509 -32.99 -7.06 -9.75
C LEU A 509 -31.47 -7.10 -9.56
N VAL A 510 -30.71 -6.67 -10.56
CA VAL A 510 -29.26 -6.47 -10.48
C VAL A 510 -28.97 -4.98 -10.36
N ILE A 511 -28.48 -4.54 -9.20
CA ILE A 511 -28.14 -3.13 -8.94
C ILE A 511 -26.67 -2.90 -9.26
N VAL A 512 -26.38 -2.42 -10.47
CA VAL A 512 -25.03 -2.00 -10.88
C VAL A 512 -24.75 -0.60 -10.32
N ALA A 513 -23.92 -0.50 -9.29
CA ALA A 513 -23.61 0.79 -8.65
C ALA A 513 -22.19 0.81 -8.06
N GLY A 514 -21.51 1.96 -8.16
CA GLY A 514 -20.11 2.13 -7.72
C GLY A 514 -19.89 2.07 -6.20
N PRO A 515 -18.62 2.08 -5.71
CA PRO A 515 -18.32 2.36 -4.31
C PRO A 515 -18.97 3.69 -3.84
N GLY A 516 -19.21 3.84 -2.53
CA GLY A 516 -19.81 5.06 -1.96
C GLY A 516 -21.32 5.28 -2.23
N THR A 517 -21.86 4.84 -3.37
CA THR A 517 -23.24 5.08 -3.87
C THR A 517 -24.43 4.59 -3.01
N GLY A 518 -24.21 4.21 -1.76
CA GLY A 518 -25.29 3.83 -0.85
C GLY A 518 -25.88 2.43 -1.07
N LYS A 519 -25.19 1.52 -1.79
CA LYS A 519 -25.65 0.13 -2.01
C LYS A 519 -26.19 -0.55 -0.75
N THR A 520 -25.40 -0.57 0.33
CA THR A 520 -25.78 -1.19 1.61
C THR A 520 -27.01 -0.52 2.24
N ARG A 521 -27.11 0.81 2.14
CA ARG A 521 -28.28 1.59 2.61
C ARG A 521 -29.53 1.25 1.81
N THR A 522 -29.41 1.18 0.47
CA THR A 522 -30.48 0.81 -0.45
C THR A 522 -31.00 -0.60 -0.16
N LEU A 523 -30.10 -1.56 0.08
CA LEU A 523 -30.47 -2.92 0.48
C LEU A 523 -31.12 -2.97 1.87
N THR A 524 -30.59 -2.24 2.86
CA THR A 524 -31.16 -2.21 4.21
C THR A 524 -32.57 -1.59 4.22
N VAL A 525 -32.76 -0.45 3.54
CA VAL A 525 -34.08 0.19 3.41
C VAL A 525 -35.04 -0.67 2.59
N ARG A 526 -34.58 -1.34 1.52
CA ARG A 526 -35.37 -2.33 0.78
C ARG A 526 -35.90 -3.45 1.69
N LEU A 527 -35.03 -4.06 2.48
CA LEU A 527 -35.38 -5.14 3.39
C LEU A 527 -36.37 -4.66 4.47
N ALA A 528 -36.14 -3.47 5.04
CA ALA A 528 -37.06 -2.88 6.01
C ALA A 528 -38.44 -2.53 5.41
N TRP A 529 -38.47 -1.99 4.19
CA TRP A 529 -39.68 -1.69 3.44
C TRP A 529 -40.48 -2.95 3.08
N LEU A 530 -39.82 -4.04 2.68
CA LEU A 530 -40.48 -5.31 2.42
C LEU A 530 -41.17 -5.87 3.66
N VAL A 531 -40.56 -5.76 4.85
CA VAL A 531 -41.19 -6.16 6.11
C VAL A 531 -42.37 -5.25 6.47
N ARG A 532 -42.16 -3.92 6.47
CA ARG A 532 -43.14 -2.96 7.02
C ARG A 532 -44.28 -2.63 6.07
N GLU A 533 -44.01 -2.34 4.80
CA GLU A 533 -45.00 -1.87 3.82
C GLU A 533 -45.56 -3.00 2.95
N ARG A 534 -44.82 -4.10 2.78
CA ARG A 534 -45.29 -5.29 2.05
C ARG A 534 -45.69 -6.46 2.96
N GLY A 535 -45.58 -6.30 4.28
CA GLY A 535 -46.00 -7.29 5.27
C GLY A 535 -45.21 -8.61 5.20
N LEU A 536 -44.02 -8.61 4.63
CA LEU A 536 -43.20 -9.82 4.48
C LEU A 536 -42.67 -10.26 5.86
N ALA A 537 -42.81 -11.55 6.18
CA ALA A 537 -42.23 -12.11 7.39
C ALA A 537 -40.70 -11.94 7.37
N PRO A 538 -40.06 -11.38 8.42
CA PRO A 538 -38.60 -11.21 8.48
C PRO A 538 -37.82 -12.50 8.22
N GLU A 539 -38.35 -13.65 8.63
CA GLU A 539 -37.78 -14.98 8.42
C GLU A 539 -37.66 -15.36 6.93
N SER A 540 -38.42 -14.69 6.05
CA SER A 540 -38.34 -14.87 4.59
C SER A 540 -37.22 -14.04 3.95
N LEU A 541 -36.40 -13.31 4.73
CA LEU A 541 -35.31 -12.48 4.24
C LEU A 541 -33.95 -13.12 4.48
N LEU A 542 -33.23 -13.38 3.38
CA LEU A 542 -31.83 -13.76 3.35
C LEU A 542 -30.98 -12.65 2.73
N ALA A 543 -29.98 -12.15 3.46
CA ALA A 543 -29.03 -11.15 2.99
C ALA A 543 -27.59 -11.61 3.24
N ILE A 544 -26.81 -11.75 2.17
CA ILE A 544 -25.47 -12.35 2.20
C ILE A 544 -24.41 -11.31 1.84
N THR A 545 -23.27 -11.33 2.53
CA THR A 545 -22.11 -10.49 2.24
C THR A 545 -20.78 -11.23 2.43
N PHE A 546 -19.67 -10.62 2.04
CA PHE A 546 -18.35 -11.26 2.07
C PHE A 546 -17.67 -11.21 3.45
N THR A 547 -17.95 -10.22 4.29
CA THR A 547 -17.23 -10.02 5.56
C THR A 547 -18.15 -10.01 6.78
N VAL A 548 -17.66 -10.52 7.92
CA VAL A 548 -18.41 -10.53 9.19
C VAL A 548 -18.75 -9.11 9.64
N LYS A 549 -17.82 -8.15 9.44
CA LYS A 549 -18.05 -6.72 9.72
C LYS A 549 -19.24 -6.17 8.91
N ALA A 550 -19.30 -6.44 7.60
CA ALA A 550 -20.42 -5.97 6.78
C ALA A 550 -21.75 -6.64 7.14
N ALA A 551 -21.73 -7.90 7.59
CA ALA A 551 -22.94 -8.58 8.07
C ALA A 551 -23.43 -7.97 9.39
N ALA A 552 -22.52 -7.70 10.34
CA ALA A 552 -22.84 -7.03 11.60
C ALA A 552 -23.36 -5.59 11.36
N GLU A 553 -22.72 -4.84 10.46
CA GLU A 553 -23.15 -3.49 10.09
C GLU A 553 -24.54 -3.48 9.43
N MET A 554 -24.85 -4.45 8.56
CA MET A 554 -26.18 -4.58 7.96
C MET A 554 -27.24 -5.01 8.98
N ARG A 555 -26.90 -5.84 9.98
CA ARG A 555 -27.81 -6.16 11.10
C ARG A 555 -28.10 -4.95 11.97
N ALA A 556 -27.08 -4.19 12.36
CA ALA A 556 -27.24 -2.98 13.16
C ALA A 556 -28.16 -1.99 12.44
N ARG A 557 -27.85 -1.67 11.17
CA ARG A 557 -28.71 -0.85 10.32
C ARG A 557 -30.14 -1.40 10.20
N LEU A 558 -30.35 -2.71 10.15
CA LEU A 558 -31.70 -3.29 10.13
C LEU A 558 -32.41 -3.19 11.48
N ALA A 559 -31.70 -3.27 12.60
CA ALA A 559 -32.25 -3.05 13.94
C ALA A 559 -32.64 -1.58 14.16
N ASP A 560 -31.85 -0.63 13.65
CA ASP A 560 -32.16 0.81 13.70
C ASP A 560 -33.49 1.13 12.99
N LEU A 561 -33.79 0.43 11.88
CA LEU A 561 -35.04 0.61 11.13
C LEU A 561 -36.18 -0.23 11.72
N LEU A 562 -36.01 -1.55 11.84
CA LEU A 562 -37.10 -2.48 12.18
C LEU A 562 -37.34 -2.64 13.67
N GLY A 563 -36.40 -2.25 14.53
CA GLY A 563 -36.31 -2.66 15.93
C GLY A 563 -35.58 -4.00 16.07
N GLU A 564 -34.75 -4.14 17.11
CA GLU A 564 -33.86 -5.30 17.33
C GLU A 564 -34.57 -6.66 17.21
N GLU A 565 -35.72 -6.83 17.87
CA GLU A 565 -36.51 -8.07 17.83
C GLU A 565 -36.96 -8.46 16.41
N THR A 566 -37.38 -7.47 15.60
CA THR A 566 -37.84 -7.72 14.23
C THR A 566 -36.66 -7.94 13.27
N ALA A 567 -35.54 -7.24 13.49
CA ALA A 567 -34.33 -7.40 12.70
C ALA A 567 -33.59 -8.72 12.97
N ALA A 568 -33.58 -9.19 14.22
CA ALA A 568 -32.95 -10.45 14.63
C ALA A 568 -33.58 -11.69 13.97
N ARG A 569 -34.84 -11.57 13.53
CA ARG A 569 -35.58 -12.62 12.80
C ARG A 569 -35.22 -12.72 11.31
N ALA A 570 -34.44 -11.78 10.77
CA ALA A 570 -33.98 -11.81 9.37
C ALA A 570 -32.57 -12.40 9.23
N THR A 571 -32.37 -13.29 8.26
CA THR A 571 -31.09 -14.00 8.07
C THR A 571 -30.07 -13.14 7.33
N VAL A 572 -29.41 -12.23 8.05
CA VAL A 572 -28.27 -11.45 7.56
C VAL A 572 -26.97 -12.17 7.95
N CYS A 573 -26.12 -12.55 6.99
CA CYS A 573 -24.95 -13.39 7.24
C CYS A 573 -23.83 -13.26 6.18
N THR A 574 -22.75 -14.02 6.35
CA THR A 574 -21.74 -14.25 5.30
C THR A 574 -21.97 -15.58 4.59
N PHE A 575 -21.37 -15.80 3.41
CA PHE A 575 -21.41 -17.09 2.72
C PHE A 575 -20.98 -18.26 3.62
N HIS A 576 -19.89 -18.11 4.38
CA HIS A 576 -19.42 -19.13 5.33
C HIS A 576 -20.42 -19.38 6.47
N ALA A 577 -21.05 -18.32 7.00
CA ALA A 577 -22.05 -18.45 8.05
C ALA A 577 -23.36 -19.07 7.53
N LEU A 578 -23.76 -18.79 6.29
CA LEU A 578 -24.90 -19.44 5.65
C LEU A 578 -24.62 -20.94 5.43
N GLY A 579 -23.44 -21.29 4.92
CA GLY A 579 -23.02 -22.68 4.78
C GLY A 579 -23.02 -23.42 6.12
N ALA A 580 -22.52 -22.77 7.18
CA ALA A 580 -22.56 -23.33 8.54
C ALA A 580 -24.00 -23.51 9.06
N LEU A 581 -24.91 -22.55 8.83
CA LEU A 581 -26.32 -22.68 9.21
C LEU A 581 -27.00 -23.85 8.49
N LEU A 582 -26.86 -23.94 7.16
CA LEU A 582 -27.41 -25.04 6.36
C LEU A 582 -26.83 -26.41 6.76
N LEU A 583 -25.53 -26.47 7.11
CA LEU A 583 -24.91 -27.69 7.62
C LEU A 583 -25.36 -28.07 9.05
N ARG A 584 -25.85 -27.11 9.85
CA ARG A 584 -26.46 -27.41 11.15
C ARG A 584 -27.92 -27.85 11.04
N GLU A 585 -28.66 -27.27 10.10
CA GLU A 585 -30.08 -27.57 9.88
C GLU A 585 -30.29 -28.87 9.08
N PHE A 586 -29.41 -29.16 8.11
CA PHE A 586 -29.56 -30.29 7.18
C PHE A 586 -28.38 -31.28 7.18
N GLY A 587 -27.34 -31.05 7.98
CA GLY A 587 -26.11 -31.87 8.00
C GLY A 587 -26.35 -33.36 8.29
N GLN A 588 -27.39 -33.71 9.04
CA GLN A 588 -27.74 -35.11 9.31
C GLN A 588 -27.96 -35.93 8.02
N ALA A 589 -28.47 -35.29 6.95
CA ALA A 589 -28.70 -35.94 5.65
C ALA A 589 -27.40 -36.38 4.94
N ILE A 590 -26.26 -35.84 5.35
CA ILE A 590 -24.91 -36.23 4.90
C ILE A 590 -24.05 -36.82 6.03
N GLY A 591 -24.67 -37.24 7.13
CA GLY A 591 -23.98 -37.84 8.29
C GLY A 591 -23.19 -36.87 9.18
N LEU A 592 -23.37 -35.55 8.99
CA LEU A 592 -22.74 -34.52 9.83
C LEU A 592 -23.63 -34.18 11.03
N ALA A 593 -23.08 -34.21 12.24
CA ALA A 593 -23.78 -33.82 13.46
C ALA A 593 -23.94 -32.29 13.58
N GLU A 594 -25.04 -31.82 14.17
CA GLU A 594 -25.40 -30.40 14.25
C GLU A 594 -24.45 -29.57 15.13
N ASP A 595 -23.76 -30.22 16.07
CA ASP A 595 -22.80 -29.63 17.00
C ASP A 595 -21.36 -29.56 16.43
N PHE A 596 -21.17 -29.79 15.12
CA PHE A 596 -19.85 -29.79 14.50
C PHE A 596 -19.05 -28.50 14.76
N VAL A 597 -17.76 -28.68 15.03
CA VAL A 597 -16.81 -27.61 15.30
C VAL A 597 -16.08 -27.23 14.00
N ILE A 598 -16.12 -25.95 13.64
CA ILE A 598 -15.27 -25.40 12.58
C ILE A 598 -13.87 -25.17 13.19
N LEU A 599 -12.87 -25.88 12.68
CA LEU A 599 -11.48 -25.75 13.13
C LEU A 599 -10.82 -24.53 12.46
N ASP A 600 -10.13 -23.71 13.25
CA ASP A 600 -9.14 -22.76 12.73
C ASP A 600 -7.83 -23.47 12.32
N GLU A 601 -6.87 -22.72 11.78
CA GLU A 601 -5.63 -23.29 11.24
C GLU A 601 -4.75 -23.96 12.33
N GLU A 602 -4.70 -23.38 13.53
CA GLU A 602 -3.91 -23.94 14.63
C GLU A 602 -4.56 -25.23 15.17
N SER A 603 -5.88 -25.25 15.27
CA SER A 603 -6.68 -26.42 15.64
C SER A 603 -6.60 -27.52 14.57
N ARG A 604 -6.65 -27.15 13.28
CA ARG A 604 -6.44 -28.04 12.13
C ARG A 604 -5.07 -28.72 12.21
N ARG A 605 -4.02 -27.93 12.40
CA ARG A 605 -2.62 -28.41 12.54
C ARG A 605 -2.42 -29.24 13.81
N THR A 606 -3.06 -28.88 14.91
CA THR A 606 -3.01 -29.63 16.19
C THR A 606 -3.74 -30.95 16.10
N LEU A 607 -4.89 -31.03 15.42
CA LEU A 607 -5.59 -32.27 15.17
C LEU A 607 -4.79 -33.18 14.23
N ALA A 608 -4.21 -32.63 13.16
CA ALA A 608 -3.33 -33.37 12.24
C ALA A 608 -2.11 -33.99 12.96
N LYS A 609 -1.46 -33.23 13.86
CA LYS A 609 -0.38 -33.73 14.75
C LYS A 609 -0.82 -34.87 15.68
N ARG A 610 -2.10 -34.92 16.08
CA ARG A 610 -2.66 -36.00 16.91
C ARG A 610 -3.09 -37.21 16.09
N ALA A 611 -3.53 -37.01 14.85
CA ALA A 611 -3.94 -38.08 13.94
C ALA A 611 -2.73 -38.78 13.30
N TRP A 612 -1.68 -38.04 12.94
CA TRP A 612 -0.49 -38.54 12.25
C TRP A 612 0.75 -38.46 13.14
N THR A 613 0.73 -39.19 14.25
CA THR A 613 1.80 -39.21 15.27
C THR A 613 3.18 -39.67 14.77
N GLY A 614 3.25 -40.26 13.57
CA GLY A 614 4.49 -40.67 12.90
C GLY A 614 5.08 -39.67 11.90
N LEU A 615 4.41 -38.54 11.62
CA LEU A 615 4.88 -37.53 10.68
C LEU A 615 5.57 -36.36 11.39
N LYS A 616 6.58 -35.77 10.76
CA LYS A 616 7.24 -34.52 11.17
C LYS A 616 6.38 -33.32 10.76
N GLU A 617 6.61 -32.17 11.38
CA GLU A 617 5.80 -30.96 11.10
C GLU A 617 5.70 -30.60 9.60
N ARG A 618 6.82 -30.62 8.86
CA ARG A 618 6.83 -30.34 7.42
C ARG A 618 6.06 -31.37 6.58
N GLU A 619 5.98 -32.62 7.04
CA GLU A 619 5.22 -33.70 6.38
C GLU A 619 3.71 -33.55 6.69
N ILE A 620 3.36 -33.07 7.89
CA ILE A 620 1.99 -32.75 8.31
C ILE A 620 1.44 -31.53 7.55
N ASP A 621 2.24 -30.47 7.42
CA ASP A 621 1.85 -29.24 6.73
C ASP A 621 1.56 -29.54 5.25
N ALA A 622 2.44 -30.27 4.58
CA ALA A 622 2.25 -30.67 3.19
C ALA A 622 1.04 -31.62 2.99
N ALA A 623 0.73 -32.49 3.97
CA ALA A 623 -0.49 -33.31 3.93
C ALA A 623 -1.77 -32.47 4.09
N LEU A 624 -1.74 -31.39 4.88
CA LEU A 624 -2.85 -30.44 5.01
C LEU A 624 -3.04 -29.60 3.74
N ASP A 625 -1.96 -29.25 3.05
CA ASP A 625 -2.01 -28.60 1.73
C ASP A 625 -2.55 -29.56 0.67
N GLY A 626 -2.15 -30.84 0.70
CA GLY A 626 -2.70 -31.91 -0.15
C GLY A 626 -4.22 -32.06 0.00
N ILE A 627 -4.73 -32.12 1.24
CA ILE A 627 -6.18 -32.12 1.53
C ILE A 627 -6.85 -30.84 1.01
N SER A 628 -6.17 -29.70 1.08
CA SER A 628 -6.71 -28.42 0.60
C SER A 628 -6.78 -28.37 -0.93
N ALA A 629 -5.80 -28.94 -1.62
CA ALA A 629 -5.81 -29.12 -3.07
C ALA A 629 -6.91 -30.10 -3.52
N ALA A 630 -7.05 -31.24 -2.87
CA ALA A 630 -8.08 -32.24 -3.17
C ALA A 630 -9.51 -31.66 -3.04
N LYS A 631 -9.77 -30.90 -1.96
CA LYS A 631 -11.03 -30.16 -1.78
C LYS A 631 -11.30 -29.15 -2.89
N ASN A 632 -10.28 -28.43 -3.35
CA ASN A 632 -10.40 -27.48 -4.47
C ASN A 632 -10.65 -28.17 -5.83
N ARG A 633 -10.30 -29.46 -5.96
CA ARG A 633 -10.58 -30.29 -7.14
C ARG A 633 -11.88 -31.11 -7.02
N LEU A 634 -12.58 -31.03 -5.88
CA LEU A 634 -13.78 -31.81 -5.55
C LEU A 634 -13.55 -33.34 -5.55
N GLU A 635 -12.39 -33.77 -5.09
CA GLU A 635 -12.05 -35.20 -4.93
C GLU A 635 -12.70 -35.79 -3.67
N GLU A 636 -13.37 -36.93 -3.82
CA GLU A 636 -14.17 -37.54 -2.74
C GLU A 636 -13.33 -38.32 -1.70
N GLU A 637 -12.17 -38.84 -2.10
CA GLU A 637 -11.24 -39.57 -1.22
C GLU A 637 -9.83 -38.98 -1.27
N PHE A 638 -9.20 -38.84 -0.10
CA PHE A 638 -7.77 -38.50 0.03
C PHE A 638 -7.16 -39.35 1.15
N THR A 639 -6.15 -40.16 0.84
CA THR A 639 -5.40 -40.95 1.82
C THR A 639 -4.03 -40.35 2.07
N ALA A 640 -3.59 -40.28 3.33
CA ALA A 640 -2.23 -39.80 3.65
C ALA A 640 -1.13 -40.68 3.04
N GLU A 641 -1.45 -41.94 2.73
CA GLU A 641 -0.57 -42.91 2.08
C GLU A 641 -0.24 -42.52 0.63
N SER A 642 -1.19 -41.92 -0.11
CA SER A 642 -0.96 -41.40 -1.47
C SER A 642 0.17 -40.35 -1.50
N PHE A 643 0.28 -39.53 -0.46
CA PHE A 643 1.33 -38.51 -0.33
C PHE A 643 2.69 -39.11 0.06
N THR A 644 2.73 -40.13 0.92
CA THR A 644 4.01 -40.74 1.36
C THR A 644 4.70 -41.60 0.30
N ALA A 645 4.01 -41.94 -0.79
CA ALA A 645 4.61 -42.58 -1.96
C ALA A 645 5.41 -41.57 -2.79
N GLU A 646 4.81 -40.44 -3.17
CA GLU A 646 5.46 -39.38 -3.97
C GLU A 646 6.57 -38.66 -3.20
N ALA A 647 6.43 -38.49 -1.88
CA ALA A 647 7.47 -37.90 -1.03
C ALA A 647 8.72 -38.80 -0.79
N ARG A 648 8.82 -39.96 -1.47
CA ARG A 648 9.93 -40.92 -1.36
C ARG A 648 10.53 -41.35 -2.71
N SER A 649 10.06 -40.79 -3.82
CA SER A 649 10.60 -40.98 -5.18
C SER A 649 11.41 -39.77 -5.63
#